data_AF-A0A5C4QKR9-F1
#
_entry.id   AF-A0A5C4QKR9-F1
#
_cell.length_a   1.000
_cell.length_b   1.000
_cell.length_c   1.000
_cell.angle_alpha   90.00
_cell.angle_beta   90.00
_cell.angle_gamma   90.00
#
_symmetry.space_group_name_H-M   'P 1'
#
loop_
_entity.id
_entity.type
_entity.pdbx_description
1 polymer ?
#
loop_
_entity_poly.entity_id
_entity_poly.type
_entity_poly.pdbx_seq_one_letter_code
_entity_poly.pdbx_strand_id
1 'polypeptide(L)'
;MADQNVPPRRPRDDRGWDGRQHHTADGYAEHTSSAPYGYDSPHPYQGGYPAQGDPREQYADGYAQPAAAPRGPQWVGPEGLDRPAPARTGLPTLDDDDEPGRKVGRRKAIVALGGTAAVVAGGAALAMTPQIRSLFGDDAAAGDATGSTVTDGTAARPSGQQPSTVRTYTEQNESYMGSRAGEALKKNAPTGGRSFSGPAAAAAETKVTVKTVLAKDPILHLARRATFGATPAVVSDIKKLGIDGWIRAQMEPDKLEPSKAELKLAELPTQKLDVQQLRAQRDQLNDQGAQPEREMVDATIARQIWSKRQLFEVMVDFWNDFLHVAADFDGGEVYRNSFDKDVVRKHALGSYPEMLVAANKHPALLIYLNQKDSRKDAINENLARENLELYSVGVDGGYKEPDVRQAAMLQTGRGVDDKGKYVFRPEQHYVGKVKILGFTHANNSADPKKAEAAIDAYITYIALHPSTAKYVAQSLATRFVSDTPPKSLVDRLAKTYTTNNGMIKPVLMTLFSSSEFWAAVGQKVRRPMEYLVATYRTLGVSPEASPKHNNGDNKRTPFARGLRQIHDKMRELGQFPMGQPTPDGYPDVYVAWTSAGTMLNGWNEAGELLAGYRTVFTYTAPEKLVAKPPATAGAYVDALSQRLVNQKLSTREKNLILGVAGVSATAKVDATFNGAITAVARAILASPQHHLR
;
A
#
# COMPACT_ATOMS: atom_id res chain seq x y z
N MET A 1 1.91 -59.39 6.39
CA MET A 1 3.34 -59.20 6.04
C MET A 1 3.67 -57.77 6.47
N ALA A 2 4.00 -57.54 7.76
CA ALA A 2 5.34 -57.60 8.37
C ALA A 2 6.27 -56.53 7.74
N ASP A 3 6.85 -55.52 8.40
CA ASP A 3 7.25 -55.26 9.81
C ASP A 3 7.10 -53.73 10.08
N GLN A 4 6.56 -53.20 11.18
CA GLN A 4 7.00 -53.16 12.59
C GLN A 4 8.45 -52.71 12.83
N ASN A 5 8.62 -51.46 13.31
CA ASN A 5 9.61 -51.15 14.36
C ASN A 5 9.25 -49.84 15.09
N VAL A 6 8.67 -50.00 16.29
CA VAL A 6 8.56 -49.02 17.37
C VAL A 6 9.10 -49.70 18.63
N PRO A 7 9.97 -49.04 19.41
CA PRO A 7 10.09 -49.36 20.84
C PRO A 7 10.17 -48.08 21.71
N PRO A 8 10.07 -48.15 23.05
CA PRO A 8 8.78 -48.09 23.76
C PRO A 8 8.73 -46.96 24.82
N ARG A 9 7.50 -46.58 25.21
CA ARG A 9 7.25 -45.83 26.47
C ARG A 9 7.01 -46.80 27.63
N ARG A 10 7.56 -46.48 28.81
CA ARG A 10 7.04 -46.72 30.19
C ARG A 10 8.15 -46.39 31.22
N PRO A 11 7.87 -46.25 32.54
CA PRO A 11 6.75 -45.60 33.22
C PRO A 11 7.23 -44.61 34.32
N ARG A 12 6.29 -43.84 34.90
CA ARG A 12 6.48 -43.10 36.17
C ARG A 12 6.77 -44.06 37.32
N ASP A 13 7.67 -43.68 38.21
CA ASP A 13 7.67 -44.10 39.61
C ASP A 13 7.96 -42.90 40.51
N ASP A 14 7.07 -42.72 41.48
CA ASP A 14 7.12 -41.77 42.57
C ASP A 14 8.19 -42.18 43.60
N ARG A 15 8.93 -41.20 44.13
CA ARG A 15 9.53 -41.27 45.47
C ARG A 15 9.75 -39.84 45.97
N GLY A 16 8.97 -39.45 46.98
CA GLY A 16 9.14 -38.21 47.73
C GLY A 16 10.01 -38.39 48.97
N TRP A 17 10.58 -37.28 49.44
CA TRP A 17 10.89 -36.85 50.82
C TRP A 17 11.83 -35.61 50.69
N ASP A 18 11.42 -34.41 51.13
CA ASP A 18 11.71 -33.80 52.46
C ASP A 18 13.22 -33.47 52.63
N GLY A 19 13.74 -32.55 53.44
CA GLY A 19 13.29 -31.56 54.40
C GLY A 19 14.57 -30.89 54.95
N ARG A 20 14.56 -29.56 55.10
CA ARG A 20 15.35 -28.69 56.02
C ARG A 20 16.60 -29.25 56.75
N GLN A 21 17.72 -28.51 56.75
CA GLN A 21 18.18 -27.60 57.85
C GLN A 21 19.67 -27.20 57.77
N HIS A 22 19.91 -25.94 58.15
CA HIS A 22 21.10 -25.16 58.54
C HIS A 22 22.42 -25.85 58.93
N HIS A 23 23.59 -25.19 58.70
CA HIS A 23 24.22 -24.26 59.65
C HIS A 23 25.49 -23.57 59.09
N THR A 24 25.70 -22.37 59.63
CA THR A 24 26.74 -21.33 59.45
C THR A 24 28.09 -21.64 60.08
N ALA A 25 29.15 -20.91 59.66
CA ALA A 25 30.02 -20.02 60.49
C ALA A 25 31.30 -19.70 59.67
N ASP A 26 31.60 -18.46 59.26
CA ASP A 26 31.96 -17.23 60.00
C ASP A 26 33.37 -17.19 60.61
N GLY A 27 34.04 -16.06 60.34
CA GLY A 27 35.06 -15.44 61.21
C GLY A 27 36.33 -14.97 60.47
N TYR A 28 36.84 -13.75 60.60
CA TYR A 28 36.50 -12.60 61.46
C TYR A 28 37.28 -11.34 61.00
N ALA A 29 36.67 -10.17 61.26
CA ALA A 29 37.26 -8.93 61.84
C ALA A 29 38.28 -8.08 61.01
N GLU A 30 38.27 -6.74 61.03
CA GLU A 30 37.49 -5.74 61.78
C GLU A 30 37.74 -4.29 61.26
N HIS A 31 36.68 -3.46 61.35
CA HIS A 31 36.56 -2.06 61.85
C HIS A 31 37.11 -0.76 61.20
N THR A 32 36.14 0.18 61.09
CA THR A 32 36.14 1.65 61.34
C THR A 32 36.77 2.59 60.30
N SER A 33 36.02 3.44 59.56
CA SER A 33 35.23 4.65 59.87
C SER A 33 36.05 5.95 60.08
N SER A 34 35.96 6.90 59.14
CA SER A 34 35.82 8.37 59.35
C SER A 34 36.05 9.18 58.04
N ALA A 35 35.27 10.26 57.86
CA ALA A 35 35.24 11.20 56.71
C ALA A 35 36.15 12.44 56.97
N PRO A 36 35.97 13.66 56.38
CA PRO A 36 35.60 14.16 55.03
C PRO A 36 36.59 15.28 54.53
N TYR A 37 36.12 16.25 53.70
CA TYR A 37 36.72 17.52 53.17
C TYR A 37 37.24 17.44 51.71
N GLY A 38 36.93 18.33 50.76
CA GLY A 38 36.12 19.55 50.69
C GLY A 38 36.63 20.48 49.54
N TYR A 39 35.71 21.13 48.80
CA TYR A 39 35.86 22.31 47.90
C TYR A 39 36.82 22.16 46.67
N ASP A 40 36.60 22.70 45.46
CA ASP A 40 35.99 23.97 45.01
C ASP A 40 35.64 23.92 43.49
N SER A 41 34.69 24.75 43.07
CA SER A 41 34.49 25.31 41.69
C SER A 41 34.73 26.85 41.79
N PRO A 42 34.73 27.73 40.76
CA PRO A 42 34.24 27.61 39.36
C PRO A 42 35.01 28.42 38.25
N HIS A 43 34.66 28.17 36.95
CA HIS A 43 34.48 29.06 35.75
C HIS A 43 35.36 30.32 35.44
N PRO A 44 35.23 31.00 34.26
CA PRO A 44 35.24 30.62 32.83
C PRO A 44 36.06 31.64 31.95
N TYR A 45 35.78 31.70 30.62
CA TYR A 45 36.11 32.72 29.57
C TYR A 45 37.09 32.26 28.47
N GLN A 46 37.09 32.77 27.22
CA GLN A 46 36.10 33.13 26.19
C GLN A 46 36.94 33.53 24.95
N GLY A 47 36.51 33.16 23.73
CA GLY A 47 36.71 33.95 22.50
C GLY A 47 37.96 33.72 21.62
N GLY A 48 37.73 33.69 20.29
CA GLY A 48 38.66 34.25 19.30
C GLY A 48 39.04 33.36 18.10
N TYR A 49 38.39 33.58 16.94
CA TYR A 49 38.95 33.31 15.59
C TYR A 49 39.92 34.45 15.20
N PRO A 50 40.90 34.22 14.30
CA PRO A 50 40.70 34.61 12.89
C PRO A 50 41.34 33.65 11.85
N ALA A 51 41.19 34.03 10.58
CA ALA A 51 41.32 33.25 9.35
C ALA A 51 42.71 33.25 8.66
N GLN A 52 42.76 32.48 7.57
CA GLN A 52 43.65 32.51 6.38
C GLN A 52 44.92 31.64 6.36
N GLY A 53 45.05 30.88 5.26
CA GLY A 53 46.31 30.28 4.81
C GLY A 53 46.13 29.01 3.97
N ASP A 54 45.81 29.14 2.68
CA ASP A 54 46.05 28.11 1.65
C ASP A 54 47.54 28.13 1.28
N PRO A 55 48.17 26.98 1.01
CA PRO A 55 48.85 26.87 -0.29
C PRO A 55 48.62 25.53 -1.01
N ARG A 56 48.37 25.70 -2.32
CA ARG A 56 48.30 24.68 -3.38
C ARG A 56 49.67 24.11 -3.74
N GLU A 57 49.72 22.81 -4.05
CA GLU A 57 50.56 22.13 -5.07
C GLU A 57 49.86 20.78 -5.38
N GLN A 58 49.17 20.58 -6.51
CA GLN A 58 49.59 20.30 -7.92
C GLN A 58 50.11 18.87 -8.20
N TYR A 59 49.68 18.37 -9.39
CA TYR A 59 49.85 17.07 -10.07
C TYR A 59 48.80 15.98 -9.75
N ALA A 60 48.13 15.32 -10.70
CA ALA A 60 48.02 15.45 -12.16
C ALA A 60 46.80 14.61 -12.65
N ASP A 61 46.43 14.86 -13.90
CA ASP A 61 45.13 14.65 -14.55
C ASP A 61 44.62 13.21 -14.76
N GLY A 62 43.29 13.09 -14.75
CA GLY A 62 42.52 12.00 -15.33
C GLY A 62 41.09 12.48 -15.61
N TYR A 63 40.83 12.91 -16.84
CA TYR A 63 39.58 13.50 -17.36
C TYR A 63 38.29 12.91 -16.76
N ALA A 64 37.63 13.69 -15.89
CA ALA A 64 36.20 13.56 -15.61
C ALA A 64 35.49 14.72 -16.30
N GLN A 65 34.57 14.41 -17.22
CA GLN A 65 33.64 15.40 -17.75
C GLN A 65 32.87 16.05 -16.57
N PRO A 66 32.67 17.37 -16.55
CA PRO A 66 31.88 18.00 -15.50
C PRO A 66 30.47 17.43 -15.54
N ALA A 67 30.03 16.85 -14.43
CA ALA A 67 28.66 16.41 -14.23
C ALA A 67 27.74 17.57 -14.59
N ALA A 68 26.88 17.36 -15.59
CA ALA A 68 25.85 18.32 -15.94
C ALA A 68 25.05 18.66 -14.68
N ALA A 69 24.80 19.95 -14.45
CA ALA A 69 23.89 20.40 -13.39
C ALA A 69 22.60 19.54 -13.42
N PRO A 70 22.07 19.09 -12.27
CA PRO A 70 20.91 18.21 -12.24
C PRO A 70 19.77 18.88 -12.99
N ARG A 71 19.47 18.37 -14.20
CA ARG A 71 18.28 18.76 -14.95
C ARG A 71 17.11 18.33 -14.07
N GLY A 72 16.29 19.30 -13.65
CA GLY A 72 15.06 19.02 -12.92
C GLY A 72 14.17 18.02 -13.70
N PRO A 73 13.19 17.39 -13.05
CA PRO A 73 12.35 16.35 -13.64
C PRO A 73 11.84 16.76 -15.02
N GLN A 74 12.26 16.01 -16.05
CA GLN A 74 11.91 16.26 -17.43
C GLN A 74 10.57 15.59 -17.75
N TRP A 75 9.57 16.44 -17.92
CA TRP A 75 8.24 16.07 -18.38
C TRP A 75 8.29 15.60 -19.84
N VAL A 76 7.63 14.48 -20.12
CA VAL A 76 7.29 14.08 -21.49
C VAL A 76 5.89 14.66 -21.79
N GLY A 77 5.79 15.99 -21.81
CA GLY A 77 4.57 16.78 -22.07
C GLY A 77 4.86 18.30 -21.99
N PRO A 78 4.16 19.20 -22.71
CA PRO A 78 4.74 20.46 -23.15
C PRO A 78 5.15 21.51 -22.10
N GLU A 79 4.69 21.49 -20.85
CA GLU A 79 5.02 22.58 -19.91
C GLU A 79 5.22 22.07 -18.47
N GLY A 80 6.47 21.71 -18.16
CA GLY A 80 6.85 21.15 -16.86
C GLY A 80 6.36 21.93 -15.63
N LEU A 81 6.30 21.24 -14.49
CA LEU A 81 5.65 21.57 -13.21
C LEU A 81 5.66 23.02 -12.66
N ASP A 82 6.48 23.92 -13.20
CA ASP A 82 6.86 25.19 -12.56
C ASP A 82 6.24 26.46 -13.19
N ARG A 83 5.21 26.36 -14.04
CA ARG A 83 4.51 27.56 -14.53
C ARG A 83 2.99 27.50 -14.29
N PRO A 84 2.42 28.42 -13.49
CA PRO A 84 0.99 28.69 -13.59
C PRO A 84 0.71 29.26 -14.98
N ALA A 85 -0.20 28.64 -15.71
CA ALA A 85 -0.66 29.18 -17.00
C ALA A 85 -1.24 30.58 -16.77
N PRO A 86 -0.81 31.62 -17.50
CA PRO A 86 -1.45 32.92 -17.40
C PRO A 86 -2.85 32.85 -18.03
N ALA A 87 -3.83 33.39 -17.32
CA ALA A 87 -5.16 33.63 -17.85
C ALA A 87 -5.05 34.55 -19.09
N ARG A 88 -5.38 34.03 -20.28
CA ARG A 88 -5.47 34.86 -21.48
C ARG A 88 -6.86 35.49 -21.57
N THR A 89 -6.94 36.77 -21.22
CA THR A 89 -8.03 37.68 -21.55
C THR A 89 -7.72 38.43 -22.85
N GLY A 90 -8.60 38.27 -23.85
CA GLY A 90 -9.11 39.36 -24.73
C GLY A 90 -8.27 39.95 -25.88
N LEU A 91 -8.69 39.58 -27.12
CA LEU A 91 -8.97 40.41 -28.33
C LEU A 91 -7.80 41.09 -29.11
N PRO A 92 -8.00 41.54 -30.38
CA PRO A 92 -8.85 41.05 -31.50
C PRO A 92 -8.10 40.89 -32.87
N THR A 93 -8.79 40.25 -33.82
CA THR A 93 -8.71 40.25 -35.31
C THR A 93 -7.51 40.91 -36.03
N LEU A 94 -6.97 40.22 -37.05
CA LEU A 94 -6.69 40.78 -38.37
C LEU A 94 -6.71 39.68 -39.44
N ASP A 95 -7.30 40.05 -40.57
CA ASP A 95 -7.55 39.28 -41.79
C ASP A 95 -6.28 38.73 -42.46
N ASP A 96 -6.46 37.65 -43.24
CA ASP A 96 -6.12 37.68 -44.68
C ASP A 96 -6.80 36.50 -45.39
N ASP A 97 -7.51 36.86 -46.46
CA ASP A 97 -8.24 36.02 -47.40
C ASP A 97 -7.31 35.16 -48.28
N ASP A 98 -7.78 33.97 -48.70
CA ASP A 98 -7.87 33.55 -50.12
C ASP A 98 -8.14 32.02 -50.26
N GLU A 99 -9.44 31.70 -50.34
CA GLU A 99 -10.11 30.93 -51.42
C GLU A 99 -9.76 29.44 -51.76
N PRO A 100 -10.65 28.69 -52.47
CA PRO A 100 -11.26 27.48 -51.91
C PRO A 100 -11.19 26.24 -52.83
N GLY A 101 -11.48 25.05 -52.27
CA GLY A 101 -11.91 23.93 -53.10
C GLY A 101 -11.79 22.55 -52.48
N ARG A 102 -12.94 21.90 -52.22
CA ARG A 102 -13.42 20.72 -52.97
C ARG A 102 -14.27 19.76 -52.10
N LYS A 103 -15.58 19.89 -52.29
CA LYS A 103 -16.65 18.87 -52.42
C LYS A 103 -16.70 17.65 -51.46
N VAL A 104 -17.71 17.72 -50.57
CA VAL A 104 -18.85 16.79 -50.37
C VAL A 104 -18.68 15.30 -50.73
N GLY A 105 -18.97 14.44 -49.75
CA GLY A 105 -19.35 13.03 -49.95
C GLY A 105 -20.29 12.52 -48.86
N ARG A 106 -21.59 12.86 -48.96
CA ARG A 106 -22.69 12.20 -48.24
C ARG A 106 -22.88 10.78 -48.79
N ARG A 107 -23.03 9.78 -47.90
CA ARG A 107 -23.89 8.63 -48.17
C ARG A 107 -24.76 8.33 -46.94
N LYS A 108 -26.06 8.53 -47.10
CA LYS A 108 -27.12 7.85 -46.34
C LYS A 108 -27.52 6.61 -47.15
N ALA A 109 -27.75 5.49 -46.46
CA ALA A 109 -28.73 4.49 -46.87
C ALA A 109 -29.30 3.85 -45.59
N ILE A 110 -30.63 3.83 -45.53
CA ILE A 110 -31.51 3.26 -44.51
C ILE A 110 -32.20 2.03 -45.11
N VAL A 111 -32.77 1.19 -44.23
CA VAL A 111 -33.72 0.06 -44.40
C VAL A 111 -33.01 -1.30 -44.23
N ALA A 112 -33.08 -2.02 -43.11
CA ALA A 112 -34.16 -2.52 -42.23
C ALA A 112 -34.76 -3.87 -42.68
N LEU A 113 -34.52 -4.95 -41.90
CA LEU A 113 -35.53 -5.79 -41.22
C LEU A 113 -34.92 -7.14 -40.76
N GLY A 114 -35.31 -7.54 -39.53
CA GLY A 114 -35.60 -8.93 -39.19
C GLY A 114 -34.43 -9.81 -38.72
N GLY A 115 -34.29 -9.95 -37.40
CA GLY A 115 -33.43 -10.99 -36.82
C GLY A 115 -33.30 -10.84 -35.31
N THR A 116 -34.23 -11.46 -34.58
CA THR A 116 -34.17 -11.66 -33.12
C THR A 116 -32.80 -12.18 -32.69
N ALA A 117 -32.09 -11.41 -31.86
CA ALA A 117 -30.85 -11.86 -31.21
C ALA A 117 -30.85 -11.43 -29.74
N ALA A 118 -30.57 -12.42 -28.89
CA ALA A 118 -30.71 -12.41 -27.45
C ALA A 118 -29.97 -11.26 -26.74
N VAL A 119 -30.66 -10.68 -25.75
CA VAL A 119 -30.11 -9.72 -24.80
C VAL A 119 -29.11 -10.43 -23.88
N VAL A 120 -27.80 -10.26 -24.14
CA VAL A 120 -26.76 -10.58 -23.14
C VAL A 120 -26.52 -9.33 -22.30
N ALA A 121 -27.34 -9.18 -21.25
CA ALA A 121 -27.14 -8.20 -20.20
C ALA A 121 -26.07 -8.69 -19.22
N GLY A 122 -25.26 -7.76 -18.71
CA GLY A 122 -24.06 -7.98 -17.93
C GLY A 122 -24.20 -9.01 -16.80
N GLY A 123 -23.31 -10.00 -16.82
CA GLY A 123 -23.16 -10.98 -15.74
C GLY A 123 -22.34 -10.39 -14.60
N ALA A 124 -23.03 -9.97 -13.54
CA ALA A 124 -22.59 -10.05 -12.15
C ALA A 124 -23.76 -9.62 -11.23
N ALA A 125 -24.84 -10.40 -11.23
CA ALA A 125 -25.80 -10.52 -10.12
C ALA A 125 -26.89 -11.53 -10.51
N LEU A 126 -27.27 -12.39 -9.56
CA LEU A 126 -28.36 -13.38 -9.55
C LEU A 126 -27.98 -14.81 -9.98
N ALA A 127 -27.52 -15.57 -9.00
CA ALA A 127 -28.06 -16.90 -8.75
C ALA A 127 -28.60 -16.92 -7.31
N MET A 128 -29.75 -16.28 -7.08
CA MET A 128 -30.60 -16.54 -5.92
C MET A 128 -32.05 -16.40 -6.38
N THR A 129 -32.74 -17.54 -6.49
CA THR A 129 -34.20 -17.66 -6.63
C THR A 129 -34.71 -18.69 -5.61
N PRO A 130 -35.99 -18.64 -5.23
CA PRO A 130 -36.38 -18.67 -3.83
C PRO A 130 -36.90 -20.04 -3.38
N GLN A 131 -36.13 -20.78 -2.57
CA GLN A 131 -36.63 -21.85 -1.71
C GLN A 131 -35.83 -21.88 -0.40
N ILE A 132 -36.04 -20.87 0.45
CA ILE A 132 -35.64 -20.94 1.87
C ILE A 132 -36.84 -21.51 2.63
N ARG A 133 -36.87 -22.84 2.79
CA ARG A 133 -37.51 -23.53 3.91
C ARG A 133 -37.11 -25.01 3.94
N SER A 134 -35.87 -25.34 4.33
CA SER A 134 -35.42 -26.68 4.81
C SER A 134 -33.88 -26.79 4.92
N LEU A 135 -33.20 -25.89 5.65
CA LEU A 135 -31.75 -26.03 5.93
C LEU A 135 -31.44 -25.80 7.42
N PHE A 136 -32.29 -26.36 8.28
CA PHE A 136 -31.90 -26.75 9.65
C PHE A 136 -32.01 -28.28 9.68
N GLY A 137 -30.87 -28.94 9.59
CA GLY A 137 -30.73 -30.40 9.57
C GLY A 137 -29.26 -30.75 9.34
N ASP A 138 -28.75 -31.62 10.21
CA ASP A 138 -27.34 -31.83 10.56
C ASP A 138 -26.38 -32.26 9.42
N ASP A 139 -25.09 -31.99 9.70
CA ASP A 139 -23.87 -32.63 9.21
C ASP A 139 -23.68 -32.89 7.71
N ALA A 140 -22.94 -31.97 7.05
CA ALA A 140 -22.05 -32.32 5.95
C ALA A 140 -20.92 -31.29 5.79
N ALA A 141 -19.67 -31.74 5.97
CA ALA A 141 -18.46 -30.95 5.82
C ALA A 141 -18.32 -30.40 4.39
N ALA A 142 -18.24 -29.07 4.27
CA ALA A 142 -17.87 -28.38 3.04
C ALA A 142 -16.34 -28.31 2.95
N GLY A 143 -15.78 -28.82 1.84
CA GLY A 143 -14.35 -28.81 1.54
C GLY A 143 -13.78 -27.40 1.50
N ASP A 144 -12.76 -27.19 2.33
CA ASP A 144 -12.05 -25.94 2.55
C ASP A 144 -11.04 -25.68 1.42
N ALA A 145 -11.19 -24.55 0.73
CA ALA A 145 -10.21 -24.02 -0.22
C ALA A 145 -9.49 -22.78 0.34
N THR A 146 -9.45 -22.65 1.67
CA THR A 146 -8.77 -21.56 2.40
C THR A 146 -7.77 -22.06 3.45
N GLY A 147 -7.22 -23.26 3.26
CA GLY A 147 -6.16 -23.78 4.12
C GLY A 147 -4.80 -23.14 3.83
N SER A 148 -4.53 -21.95 4.35
CA SER A 148 -3.15 -21.57 4.66
C SER A 148 -2.73 -22.35 5.90
N THR A 149 -1.99 -23.44 5.72
CA THR A 149 -1.33 -24.10 6.84
C THR A 149 -0.33 -23.13 7.46
N VAL A 150 -0.64 -22.65 8.66
CA VAL A 150 0.33 -21.99 9.55
C VAL A 150 1.36 -23.05 9.90
N THR A 151 2.56 -22.96 9.32
CA THR A 151 3.69 -23.77 9.76
C THR A 151 4.27 -23.13 11.01
N ASP A 152 4.30 -23.90 12.09
CA ASP A 152 4.93 -23.54 13.36
C ASP A 152 6.34 -23.00 13.14
N GLY A 153 6.66 -21.88 13.80
CA GLY A 153 7.88 -21.11 13.66
C GLY A 153 9.16 -21.85 14.03
N THR A 154 9.61 -22.75 13.16
CA THR A 154 10.95 -23.33 13.19
C THR A 154 11.78 -22.77 12.05
N ALA A 155 12.78 -21.97 12.42
CA ALA A 155 13.82 -21.46 11.53
C ALA A 155 14.74 -22.62 11.09
N ALA A 156 14.31 -23.35 10.08
CA ALA A 156 15.15 -24.26 9.31
C ALA A 156 14.59 -24.40 7.90
N ARG A 157 14.86 -23.41 7.03
CA ARG A 157 14.74 -23.59 5.58
C ARG A 157 16.09 -24.09 5.06
N PRO A 158 16.24 -25.37 4.68
CA PRO A 158 17.49 -25.87 4.14
C PRO A 158 17.78 -25.25 2.76
N SER A 159 19.02 -24.81 2.58
CA SER A 159 19.57 -24.35 1.30
C SER A 159 19.51 -25.49 0.28
N GLY A 160 18.69 -25.35 -0.78
CA GLY A 160 18.68 -26.31 -1.89
C GLY A 160 17.36 -26.59 -2.59
N GLN A 161 16.27 -25.84 -2.35
CA GLN A 161 15.08 -25.98 -3.19
C GLN A 161 15.18 -25.15 -4.49
N GLN A 162 14.63 -25.78 -5.54
CA GLN A 162 14.38 -25.34 -6.92
C GLN A 162 13.80 -23.91 -7.04
N PRO A 163 13.82 -23.27 -8.23
CA PRO A 163 13.33 -21.92 -8.46
C PRO A 163 12.03 -21.64 -7.68
N SER A 164 12.00 -20.46 -7.06
CA SER A 164 10.83 -19.90 -6.41
C SER A 164 9.56 -20.30 -7.15
N THR A 165 8.72 -21.12 -6.50
CA THR A 165 7.34 -21.37 -6.96
C THR A 165 6.42 -20.20 -6.60
N VAL A 166 6.98 -19.11 -6.06
CA VAL A 166 6.29 -17.88 -5.70
C VAL A 166 6.12 -17.05 -6.97
N ARG A 167 4.86 -16.83 -7.34
CA ARG A 167 4.49 -16.06 -8.53
C ARG A 167 4.79 -14.59 -8.28
N THR A 168 5.36 -13.91 -9.28
CA THR A 168 5.50 -12.44 -9.26
C THR A 168 4.15 -11.75 -9.15
N TYR A 169 4.14 -10.45 -8.84
CA TYR A 169 2.96 -9.60 -8.95
C TYR A 169 2.27 -9.76 -10.33
N THR A 170 3.04 -9.85 -11.41
CA THR A 170 2.51 -10.06 -12.75
C THR A 170 1.93 -11.47 -12.93
N GLU A 171 2.63 -12.53 -12.56
CA GLU A 171 2.15 -13.92 -12.71
C GLU A 171 0.99 -14.28 -11.78
N GLN A 172 1.01 -13.75 -10.55
CA GLN A 172 -0.07 -13.90 -9.58
C GLN A 172 -1.34 -13.28 -10.17
N ASN A 173 -1.24 -12.04 -10.66
CA ASN A 173 -2.33 -11.35 -11.33
C ASN A 173 -2.74 -12.07 -12.63
N GLU A 174 -1.80 -12.51 -13.47
CA GLU A 174 -2.07 -13.18 -14.74
C GLU A 174 -2.76 -14.53 -14.56
N SER A 175 -2.40 -15.31 -13.54
CA SER A 175 -3.11 -16.55 -13.22
C SER A 175 -4.58 -16.29 -12.86
N TYR A 176 -4.86 -15.21 -12.13
CA TYR A 176 -6.22 -14.79 -11.84
C TYR A 176 -6.94 -14.29 -13.12
N MET A 177 -6.21 -13.59 -13.98
CA MET A 177 -6.70 -13.01 -15.23
C MET A 177 -6.88 -14.02 -16.37
N GLY A 178 -6.37 -15.25 -16.23
CA GLY A 178 -6.64 -16.38 -17.13
C GLY A 178 -8.01 -17.04 -16.91
N SER A 179 -8.74 -16.66 -15.85
CA SER A 179 -10.10 -17.12 -15.59
C SER A 179 -11.12 -16.51 -16.58
N ARG A 180 -12.31 -17.11 -16.71
CA ARG A 180 -13.43 -16.53 -17.49
C ARG A 180 -13.75 -15.09 -17.06
N ALA A 181 -13.59 -14.81 -15.77
CA ALA A 181 -13.80 -13.50 -15.19
C ALA A 181 -12.71 -12.50 -15.68
N GLY A 182 -11.44 -12.93 -15.66
CA GLY A 182 -10.33 -12.18 -16.22
C GLY A 182 -10.45 -11.87 -17.73
N GLU A 183 -10.90 -12.85 -18.53
CA GLU A 183 -11.15 -12.63 -19.96
C GLU A 183 -12.26 -11.59 -20.23
N ALA A 184 -13.27 -11.51 -19.35
CA ALA A 184 -14.29 -10.47 -19.44
C ALA A 184 -13.73 -9.07 -19.10
N LEU A 185 -12.77 -8.98 -18.18
CA LEU A 185 -12.10 -7.72 -17.88
C LEU A 185 -11.23 -7.22 -19.03
N LYS A 186 -10.47 -8.10 -19.68
CA LYS A 186 -9.62 -7.73 -20.84
C LYS A 186 -10.42 -7.04 -21.94
N LYS A 187 -11.67 -7.45 -22.16
CA LYS A 187 -12.59 -6.84 -23.15
C LYS A 187 -13.04 -5.42 -22.78
N ASN A 188 -12.98 -5.05 -21.51
CA ASN A 188 -13.40 -3.75 -21.00
C ASN A 188 -12.23 -2.80 -20.71
N ALA A 189 -11.00 -3.22 -21.01
CA ALA A 189 -9.82 -2.40 -20.82
C ALA A 189 -10.00 -1.02 -21.48
N PRO A 190 -9.63 0.08 -20.78
CA PRO A 190 -9.80 1.42 -21.33
C PRO A 190 -9.02 1.54 -22.64
N THR A 191 -9.73 1.98 -23.68
CA THR A 191 -9.14 2.25 -25.00
C THR A 191 -8.74 3.71 -25.08
N GLY A 192 -7.53 3.97 -25.55
CA GLY A 192 -6.94 5.30 -25.56
C GLY A 192 -5.42 5.22 -25.61
N GLY A 193 -4.78 6.33 -25.94
CA GLY A 193 -3.32 6.40 -26.09
C GLY A 193 -2.79 7.83 -26.11
N ARG A 194 -3.61 8.81 -25.72
CA ARG A 194 -3.24 10.23 -25.79
C ARG A 194 -2.66 10.67 -24.46
N SER A 195 -1.64 11.51 -24.52
CA SER A 195 -1.17 12.29 -23.39
C SER A 195 -1.57 13.74 -23.64
N PHE A 196 -1.91 14.45 -22.59
CA PHE A 196 -2.30 15.86 -22.65
C PHE A 196 -1.30 16.71 -21.89
N SER A 197 -1.43 18.03 -22.00
CA SER A 197 -0.57 18.99 -21.30
C SER A 197 -0.65 18.88 -19.77
N GLY A 198 -1.76 18.35 -19.24
CA GLY A 198 -1.92 18.07 -17.82
C GLY A 198 -3.17 17.26 -17.50
N PRO A 199 -3.36 16.88 -16.23
CA PRO A 199 -4.49 16.07 -15.79
C PRO A 199 -5.86 16.70 -16.05
N ALA A 200 -6.03 18.01 -15.84
CA ALA A 200 -7.30 18.69 -16.10
C ALA A 200 -7.66 18.70 -17.59
N ALA A 201 -6.68 18.91 -18.47
CA ALA A 201 -6.89 18.82 -19.92
C ALA A 201 -7.26 17.38 -20.34
N ALA A 202 -6.55 16.39 -19.79
CA ALA A 202 -6.87 14.98 -20.03
C ALA A 202 -8.28 14.62 -19.55
N ALA A 203 -8.68 15.10 -18.38
CA ALA A 203 -10.01 14.90 -17.82
C ALA A 203 -11.12 15.50 -18.71
N ALA A 204 -10.91 16.71 -19.21
CA ALA A 204 -11.89 17.42 -20.05
C ALA A 204 -12.09 16.76 -21.42
N GLU A 205 -11.01 16.27 -22.03
CA GLU A 205 -11.02 15.71 -23.39
C GLU A 205 -11.34 14.21 -23.44
N THR A 206 -11.28 13.51 -22.31
CA THR A 206 -11.49 12.06 -22.28
C THR A 206 -12.96 11.70 -22.06
N LYS A 207 -13.50 10.88 -22.96
CA LYS A 207 -14.83 10.31 -22.83
C LYS A 207 -14.78 8.92 -22.20
N VAL A 208 -15.60 8.69 -21.17
CA VAL A 208 -15.80 7.37 -20.57
C VAL A 208 -16.78 6.56 -21.42
N THR A 209 -16.24 5.64 -22.21
CA THR A 209 -17.00 4.76 -23.11
C THR A 209 -17.42 3.45 -22.46
N VAL A 210 -16.69 3.00 -21.44
CA VAL A 210 -16.99 1.75 -20.73
C VAL A 210 -18.31 1.87 -19.97
N LYS A 211 -19.11 0.79 -20.00
CA LYS A 211 -20.35 0.70 -19.24
C LYS A 211 -20.02 0.58 -17.76
N THR A 212 -20.49 1.54 -16.97
CA THR A 212 -20.26 1.59 -15.53
C THR A 212 -21.49 2.16 -14.83
N VAL A 213 -21.71 1.73 -13.59
CA VAL A 213 -22.75 2.25 -12.68
C VAL A 213 -22.27 3.48 -11.91
N LEU A 214 -20.97 3.79 -11.99
CA LEU A 214 -20.40 4.97 -11.35
C LEU A 214 -20.67 6.23 -12.19
N ALA A 215 -20.87 7.35 -11.48
CA ALA A 215 -20.87 8.67 -12.09
C ALA A 215 -19.53 8.93 -12.79
N LYS A 216 -19.61 9.46 -14.01
CA LYS A 216 -18.49 9.75 -14.92
C LYS A 216 -17.82 11.10 -14.66
N ASP A 217 -18.13 11.75 -13.54
CA ASP A 217 -17.52 13.02 -13.13
C ASP A 217 -16.02 12.80 -12.87
N PRO A 218 -15.12 13.49 -13.60
CA PRO A 218 -13.68 13.38 -13.38
C PRO A 218 -13.26 13.64 -11.93
N ILE A 219 -13.90 14.59 -11.24
CA ILE A 219 -13.56 14.88 -9.84
C ILE A 219 -13.80 13.67 -8.94
N LEU A 220 -14.92 12.98 -9.14
CA LEU A 220 -15.23 11.77 -8.39
C LEU A 220 -14.32 10.61 -8.76
N HIS A 221 -13.97 10.47 -10.04
CA HIS A 221 -13.02 9.46 -10.50
C HIS A 221 -11.63 9.66 -9.86
N LEU A 222 -11.10 10.88 -9.91
CA LEU A 222 -9.83 11.23 -9.27
C LEU A 222 -9.87 10.92 -7.76
N ALA A 223 -10.93 11.36 -7.07
CA ALA A 223 -11.08 11.10 -5.64
C ALA A 223 -11.12 9.60 -5.31
N ARG A 224 -11.74 8.76 -6.15
CA ARG A 224 -11.80 7.29 -5.97
C ARG A 224 -10.46 6.60 -6.22
N ARG A 225 -9.62 7.13 -7.12
CA ARG A 225 -8.35 6.52 -7.51
C ARG A 225 -7.14 7.01 -6.72
N ALA A 226 -7.14 8.28 -6.32
CA ALA A 226 -6.02 8.92 -5.63
C ALA A 226 -6.21 8.96 -4.10
N THR A 227 -7.24 8.31 -3.55
CA THR A 227 -7.49 8.22 -2.10
C THR A 227 -8.03 6.84 -1.72
N PHE A 228 -8.01 6.50 -0.42
CA PHE A 228 -8.66 5.28 0.07
C PHE A 228 -10.20 5.38 0.15
N GLY A 229 -10.78 6.54 -0.14
CA GLY A 229 -12.23 6.74 -0.12
C GLY A 229 -12.60 8.19 -0.32
N ALA A 230 -13.43 8.46 -1.32
CA ALA A 230 -13.91 9.79 -1.66
C ALA A 230 -14.89 10.30 -0.59
N THR A 231 -14.47 11.32 0.17
CA THR A 231 -15.35 12.01 1.13
C THR A 231 -15.89 13.30 0.51
N PRO A 232 -17.02 13.85 1.01
CA PRO A 232 -17.50 15.16 0.57
C PRO A 232 -16.44 16.27 0.69
N ALA A 233 -15.58 16.21 1.71
CA ALA A 233 -14.46 17.14 1.89
C ALA A 233 -13.43 17.02 0.76
N VAL A 234 -12.98 15.80 0.42
CA VAL A 234 -12.04 15.59 -0.70
C VAL A 234 -12.61 16.10 -2.02
N VAL A 235 -13.88 15.80 -2.30
CA VAL A 235 -14.56 16.28 -3.51
C VAL A 235 -14.65 17.81 -3.54
N SER A 236 -14.95 18.43 -2.39
CA SER A 236 -14.95 19.89 -2.24
C SER A 236 -13.56 20.50 -2.45
N ASP A 237 -12.52 19.87 -1.94
CA ASP A 237 -11.13 20.34 -2.07
C ASP A 237 -10.68 20.29 -3.54
N ILE A 238 -10.99 19.20 -4.27
CA ILE A 238 -10.69 19.10 -5.70
C ILE A 238 -11.46 20.17 -6.49
N LYS A 239 -12.73 20.44 -6.16
CA LYS A 239 -13.50 21.51 -6.81
C LYS A 239 -12.90 22.89 -6.56
N LYS A 240 -12.43 23.15 -5.33
CA LYS A 240 -11.84 24.43 -4.94
C LYS A 240 -10.47 24.67 -5.58
N LEU A 241 -9.61 23.66 -5.60
CA LEU A 241 -8.24 23.77 -6.11
C LEU A 241 -8.13 23.51 -7.61
N GLY A 242 -9.15 22.88 -8.20
CA GLY A 242 -9.06 22.26 -9.52
C GLY A 242 -8.27 20.94 -9.48
N ILE A 243 -8.44 20.12 -10.52
CA ILE A 243 -7.77 18.81 -10.67
C ILE A 243 -6.25 18.95 -10.54
N ASP A 244 -5.64 19.85 -11.32
CA ASP A 244 -4.18 20.03 -11.35
C ASP A 244 -3.65 20.59 -10.03
N GLY A 245 -4.37 21.55 -9.44
CA GLY A 245 -4.00 22.16 -8.16
C GLY A 245 -4.03 21.14 -7.02
N TRP A 246 -5.09 20.32 -6.97
CA TRP A 246 -5.22 19.27 -5.96
C TRP A 246 -4.15 18.18 -6.11
N ILE A 247 -3.90 17.69 -7.34
CA ILE A 247 -2.84 16.69 -7.58
C ILE A 247 -1.47 17.25 -7.17
N ARG A 248 -1.14 18.49 -7.55
CA ARG A 248 0.14 19.13 -7.16
C ARG A 248 0.29 19.22 -5.64
N ALA A 249 -0.75 19.64 -4.93
CA ALA A 249 -0.73 19.69 -3.46
C ALA A 249 -0.51 18.30 -2.84
N GLN A 250 -1.12 17.26 -3.41
CA GLN A 250 -0.94 15.87 -2.95
C GLN A 250 0.45 15.28 -3.27
N MET A 251 1.17 15.84 -4.24
CA MET A 251 2.57 15.49 -4.54
C MET A 251 3.58 16.13 -3.57
N GLU A 252 3.12 17.01 -2.67
CA GLU A 252 3.94 17.70 -1.67
C GLU A 252 3.36 17.47 -0.26
N PRO A 253 3.34 16.21 0.22
CA PRO A 253 2.65 15.84 1.46
C PRO A 253 3.15 16.59 2.70
N ASP A 254 4.41 17.02 2.72
CA ASP A 254 5.01 17.77 3.83
C ASP A 254 4.44 19.19 3.96
N LYS A 255 3.84 19.74 2.90
CA LYS A 255 3.15 21.05 2.93
C LYS A 255 1.70 20.95 3.39
N LEU A 256 1.18 19.74 3.59
CA LEU A 256 -0.17 19.51 4.10
C LEU A 256 -0.14 19.41 5.62
N GLU A 257 -0.95 20.24 6.28
CA GLU A 257 -1.11 20.21 7.73
C GLU A 257 -1.60 18.85 8.23
N PRO A 258 -1.03 18.31 9.33
CA PRO A 258 -1.48 17.07 9.91
C PRO A 258 -2.94 17.16 10.37
N SER A 259 -3.71 16.09 10.17
CA SER A 259 -5.06 15.97 10.69
C SER A 259 -5.06 15.73 12.20
N LYS A 260 -6.21 15.97 12.86
CA LYS A 260 -6.38 15.66 14.29
C LYS A 260 -6.04 14.20 14.61
N ALA A 261 -6.35 13.28 13.70
CA ALA A 261 -6.04 11.87 13.86
C ALA A 261 -4.55 11.57 13.70
N GLU A 262 -3.84 12.27 12.81
CA GLU A 262 -2.38 12.14 12.70
C GLU A 262 -1.68 12.60 13.98
N LEU A 263 -2.19 13.63 14.65
CA LEU A 263 -1.69 14.05 15.97
C LEU A 263 -1.91 12.96 17.04
N LYS A 264 -3.01 12.20 16.96
CA LYS A 264 -3.30 11.07 17.86
C LYS A 264 -2.38 9.88 17.70
N LEU A 265 -1.60 9.78 16.62
CA LEU A 265 -0.56 8.76 16.50
C LEU A 265 0.47 8.83 17.64
N ALA A 266 0.59 9.98 18.31
CA ALA A 266 1.39 10.12 19.52
C ALA A 266 0.88 9.28 20.72
N GLU A 267 -0.34 8.73 20.66
CA GLU A 267 -0.87 7.77 21.65
C GLU A 267 -0.36 6.34 21.43
N LEU A 268 0.32 6.06 20.32
CA LEU A 268 0.97 4.78 20.04
C LEU A 268 2.44 4.86 20.50
N PRO A 269 2.80 4.32 21.67
CA PRO A 269 4.13 4.51 22.27
C PRO A 269 5.28 4.03 21.39
N THR A 270 5.10 2.92 20.67
CA THR A 270 6.18 2.30 19.87
C THR A 270 6.59 3.15 18.68
N GLN A 271 5.70 4.02 18.19
CA GLN A 271 5.96 4.92 17.05
C GLN A 271 7.04 5.98 17.35
N LYS A 272 7.34 6.21 18.64
CA LYS A 272 8.34 7.20 19.10
C LYS A 272 9.71 6.57 19.39
N LEU A 273 9.77 5.25 19.43
CA LEU A 273 10.96 4.53 19.85
C LEU A 273 11.85 4.19 18.64
N ASP A 274 13.16 4.28 18.85
CA ASP A 274 14.12 3.75 17.89
C ASP A 274 14.33 2.22 18.07
N VAL A 275 15.07 1.62 17.15
CA VAL A 275 15.40 0.18 17.16
C VAL A 275 16.01 -0.29 18.49
N GLN A 276 16.88 0.51 19.11
CA GLN A 276 17.57 0.12 20.35
C GLN A 276 16.60 0.17 21.53
N GLN A 277 15.75 1.19 21.58
CA GLN A 277 14.71 1.34 22.58
C GLN A 277 13.66 0.24 22.48
N LEU A 278 13.21 -0.10 21.26
CA LEU A 278 12.25 -1.19 21.03
C LEU A 278 12.78 -2.54 21.54
N ARG A 279 14.06 -2.84 21.28
CA ARG A 279 14.72 -4.04 21.80
C ARG A 279 14.82 -4.03 23.33
N ALA A 280 15.24 -2.90 23.91
CA ALA A 280 15.43 -2.79 25.35
C ALA A 280 14.12 -2.81 26.16
N GLN A 281 13.02 -2.34 25.57
CA GLN A 281 11.72 -2.19 26.24
C GLN A 281 10.71 -3.27 25.83
N ARG A 282 11.13 -4.32 25.11
CA ARG A 282 10.23 -5.34 24.53
C ARG A 282 9.23 -5.90 25.53
N ASP A 283 9.70 -6.37 26.69
CA ASP A 283 8.84 -7.01 27.69
C ASP A 283 7.87 -6.01 28.32
N GLN A 284 8.35 -4.82 28.66
CA GLN A 284 7.52 -3.73 29.20
C GLN A 284 6.42 -3.31 28.21
N LEU A 285 6.74 -3.17 26.93
CA LEU A 285 5.78 -2.83 25.88
C LEU A 285 4.72 -3.93 25.74
N ASN A 286 5.13 -5.20 25.75
CA ASN A 286 4.22 -6.34 25.68
C ASN A 286 3.25 -6.38 26.87
N ASP A 287 3.72 -6.12 28.09
CA ASP A 287 2.88 -6.07 29.29
C ASP A 287 1.81 -4.97 29.21
N GLN A 288 2.15 -3.84 28.59
CA GLN A 288 1.26 -2.73 28.25
C GLN A 288 0.38 -3.00 27.02
N GLY A 289 0.55 -4.14 26.35
CA GLY A 289 -0.15 -4.47 25.12
C GLY A 289 0.30 -3.65 23.90
N ALA A 290 1.39 -2.90 24.01
CA ALA A 290 2.00 -2.18 22.90
C ALA A 290 2.92 -3.13 22.12
N GLN A 291 2.47 -3.55 20.94
CA GLN A 291 3.20 -4.48 20.06
C GLN A 291 3.68 -3.68 18.85
N PRO A 292 4.99 -3.41 18.70
CA PRO A 292 5.49 -2.44 17.71
C PRO A 292 5.09 -2.74 16.27
N GLU A 293 5.18 -4.01 15.87
CA GLU A 293 4.78 -4.48 14.54
C GLU A 293 3.30 -4.22 14.27
N ARG A 294 2.45 -4.42 15.28
CA ARG A 294 1.01 -4.17 15.16
C ARG A 294 0.67 -2.68 15.27
N GLU A 295 1.33 -1.92 16.13
CA GLU A 295 1.11 -0.47 16.24
C GLU A 295 1.53 0.27 14.96
N MET A 296 2.52 -0.22 14.22
CA MET A 296 2.84 0.28 12.90
C MET A 296 1.70 0.05 11.89
N VAL A 297 1.11 -1.15 11.89
CA VAL A 297 -0.08 -1.45 11.08
C VAL A 297 -1.25 -0.55 11.49
N ASP A 298 -1.50 -0.43 12.80
CA ASP A 298 -2.53 0.40 13.40
C ASP A 298 -2.34 1.89 12.98
N ALA A 299 -1.10 2.40 13.02
CA ALA A 299 -0.75 3.74 12.56
C ALA A 299 -0.99 3.91 11.05
N THR A 300 -0.72 2.89 10.25
CA THR A 300 -0.99 2.89 8.81
C THR A 300 -2.49 2.99 8.53
N ILE A 301 -3.31 2.16 9.20
CA ILE A 301 -4.77 2.20 9.12
C ILE A 301 -5.28 3.61 9.47
N ALA A 302 -4.77 4.20 10.56
CA ALA A 302 -5.16 5.54 10.98
C ALA A 302 -4.89 6.60 9.89
N ARG A 303 -3.72 6.55 9.24
CA ARG A 303 -3.36 7.49 8.17
C ARG A 303 -4.25 7.27 6.93
N GLN A 304 -4.50 6.03 6.54
CA GLN A 304 -5.38 5.71 5.43
C GLN A 304 -6.81 6.23 5.67
N ILE A 305 -7.34 6.11 6.90
CA ILE A 305 -8.69 6.61 7.25
C ILE A 305 -8.70 8.13 7.39
N TRP A 306 -7.76 8.77 8.07
CA TRP A 306 -7.94 10.16 8.52
C TRP A 306 -6.88 11.17 8.06
N SER A 307 -5.80 10.76 7.40
CA SER A 307 -4.82 11.73 6.87
C SER A 307 -5.40 12.52 5.70
N LYS A 308 -4.95 13.76 5.53
CA LYS A 308 -5.20 14.58 4.32
C LYS A 308 -4.24 14.23 3.17
N ARG A 309 -3.16 13.51 3.44
CA ARG A 309 -2.09 13.13 2.50
C ARG A 309 -2.46 11.87 1.72
N GLN A 310 -3.66 11.83 1.15
CA GLN A 310 -4.27 10.61 0.65
C GLN A 310 -3.50 9.96 -0.51
N LEU A 311 -3.01 10.73 -1.49
CA LEU A 311 -2.22 10.15 -2.58
C LEU A 311 -0.90 9.58 -2.05
N PHE A 312 -0.29 10.25 -1.07
CA PHE A 312 0.93 9.77 -0.43
C PHE A 312 0.69 8.44 0.27
N GLU A 313 -0.38 8.28 1.05
CA GLU A 313 -0.70 7.00 1.69
C GLU A 313 -1.01 5.89 0.67
N VAL A 314 -1.63 6.21 -0.48
CA VAL A 314 -1.84 5.23 -1.57
C VAL A 314 -0.50 4.77 -2.14
N MET A 315 0.46 5.69 -2.30
CA MET A 315 1.81 5.34 -2.77
C MET A 315 2.62 4.58 -1.72
N VAL A 316 2.49 4.91 -0.44
CA VAL A 316 3.10 4.15 0.66
C VAL A 316 2.56 2.72 0.70
N ASP A 317 1.25 2.53 0.53
CA ASP A 317 0.66 1.18 0.42
C ASP A 317 1.22 0.43 -0.80
N PHE A 318 1.23 1.08 -1.98
CA PHE A 318 1.79 0.50 -3.19
C PHE A 318 3.24 0.02 -3.01
N TRP A 319 4.11 0.83 -2.40
CA TRP A 319 5.51 0.47 -2.20
C TRP A 319 5.72 -0.56 -1.11
N ASN A 320 4.91 -0.54 -0.04
CA ASN A 320 4.93 -1.61 0.97
C ASN A 320 4.44 -2.96 0.42
N ASP A 321 3.62 -2.95 -0.64
CA ASP A 321 3.21 -4.13 -1.40
C ASP A 321 4.30 -4.58 -2.40
N PHE A 322 4.90 -3.62 -3.12
CA PHE A 322 5.87 -3.90 -4.19
C PHE A 322 7.26 -4.30 -3.65
N LEU A 323 7.77 -3.59 -2.63
CA LEU A 323 9.04 -3.87 -1.96
C LEU A 323 8.75 -4.51 -0.60
N HIS A 324 8.09 -5.67 -0.65
CA HIS A 324 7.41 -6.22 0.50
C HIS A 324 8.36 -6.75 1.57
N VAL A 325 8.14 -6.27 2.80
CA VAL A 325 8.60 -6.90 4.04
C VAL A 325 7.37 -7.08 4.90
N ALA A 326 7.12 -8.29 5.40
CA ALA A 326 5.97 -8.58 6.24
C ALA A 326 6.01 -7.76 7.55
N ALA A 327 4.85 -7.46 8.12
CA ALA A 327 4.75 -6.96 9.49
C ALA A 327 5.10 -8.05 10.50
N ASP A 328 4.54 -9.23 10.28
CA ASP A 328 4.67 -10.39 11.16
C ASP A 328 5.82 -11.29 10.66
N PHE A 329 7.05 -11.06 11.14
CA PHE A 329 8.22 -11.94 10.97
C PHE A 329 9.17 -11.82 12.17
N ASP A 330 10.12 -12.75 12.32
CA ASP A 330 11.14 -12.67 13.38
C ASP A 330 12.09 -11.48 13.16
N GLY A 331 11.93 -10.42 13.96
CA GLY A 331 12.58 -9.12 13.81
C GLY A 331 11.65 -7.99 13.35
N GLY A 332 10.43 -8.30 12.91
CA GLY A 332 9.43 -7.31 12.50
C GLY A 332 9.08 -6.32 13.62
N GLU A 333 9.00 -6.82 14.86
CA GLU A 333 8.74 -6.05 16.08
C GLU A 333 9.81 -5.00 16.39
N VAL A 334 10.98 -5.10 15.75
CA VAL A 334 12.08 -4.15 15.94
C VAL A 334 12.26 -3.25 14.72
N TYR A 335 12.22 -3.82 13.52
CA TYR A 335 12.72 -3.14 12.32
C TYR A 335 11.66 -2.69 11.34
N ARG A 336 10.46 -3.26 11.41
CA ARG A 336 9.50 -3.03 10.34
C ARG A 336 9.00 -1.59 10.31
N ASN A 337 8.81 -0.99 11.48
CA ASN A 337 8.41 0.41 11.62
C ASN A 337 9.46 1.38 11.05
N SER A 338 10.75 1.15 11.32
CA SER A 338 11.81 1.97 10.75
C SER A 338 11.96 1.74 9.25
N PHE A 339 11.71 0.53 8.74
CA PHE A 339 11.68 0.28 7.30
C PHE A 339 10.58 1.08 6.60
N ASP A 340 9.35 1.10 7.14
CA ASP A 340 8.28 1.93 6.61
C ASP A 340 8.68 3.41 6.60
N LYS A 341 9.17 3.92 7.72
CA LYS A 341 9.53 5.34 7.87
C LYS A 341 10.72 5.76 6.99
N ASP A 342 11.83 5.05 7.10
CA ASP A 342 13.14 5.49 6.62
C ASP A 342 13.42 5.03 5.18
N VAL A 343 12.67 4.05 4.67
CA VAL A 343 12.77 3.55 3.29
C VAL A 343 11.51 3.89 2.52
N VAL A 344 10.37 3.31 2.88
CA VAL A 344 9.17 3.39 2.04
C VAL A 344 8.60 4.81 2.00
N ARG A 345 8.22 5.36 3.15
CA ARG A 345 7.61 6.70 3.25
C ARG A 345 8.58 7.79 2.77
N LYS A 346 9.86 7.69 3.14
CA LYS A 346 10.90 8.64 2.71
C LYS A 346 11.00 8.75 1.18
N HIS A 347 10.87 7.64 0.47
CA HIS A 347 11.06 7.60 -0.99
C HIS A 347 9.77 7.40 -1.80
N ALA A 348 8.59 7.34 -1.16
CA ALA A 348 7.32 6.96 -1.82
C ALA A 348 6.94 7.84 -3.03
N LEU A 349 7.31 9.12 -3.01
CA LEU A 349 7.16 10.07 -4.13
C LEU A 349 8.52 10.55 -4.68
N GLY A 350 9.61 9.88 -4.30
CA GLY A 350 10.99 10.24 -4.64
C GLY A 350 11.56 9.38 -5.77
N SER A 351 12.79 8.91 -5.58
CA SER A 351 13.53 8.05 -6.50
C SER A 351 13.40 6.57 -6.10
N TYR A 352 12.98 5.72 -7.04
CA TYR A 352 12.95 4.28 -6.80
C TYR A 352 14.35 3.65 -6.66
N PRO A 353 15.36 4.00 -7.48
CA PRO A 353 16.73 3.53 -7.26
C PRO A 353 17.26 3.84 -5.85
N GLU A 354 16.98 5.03 -5.31
CA GLU A 354 17.36 5.36 -3.94
C GLU A 354 16.61 4.51 -2.91
N MET A 355 15.31 4.27 -3.13
CA MET A 355 14.51 3.38 -2.29
C MET A 355 15.08 1.97 -2.26
N LEU A 356 15.42 1.39 -3.42
CA LEU A 356 15.92 0.02 -3.51
C LEU A 356 17.30 -0.11 -2.87
N VAL A 357 18.18 0.88 -3.04
CA VAL A 357 19.48 0.93 -2.34
C VAL A 357 19.28 1.04 -0.83
N ALA A 358 18.41 1.94 -0.35
CA ALA A 358 18.12 2.10 1.07
C ALA A 358 17.56 0.82 1.69
N ALA A 359 16.64 0.14 0.99
CA ALA A 359 16.08 -1.13 1.42
C ALA A 359 17.15 -2.22 1.55
N ASN A 360 18.06 -2.32 0.57
CA ASN A 360 19.16 -3.27 0.53
C ASN A 360 20.29 -3.00 1.55
N LYS A 361 20.15 -1.96 2.38
CA LYS A 361 20.98 -1.71 3.56
C LYS A 361 20.18 -1.71 4.87
N HIS A 362 18.86 -1.85 4.82
CA HIS A 362 18.02 -1.75 6.00
C HIS A 362 17.93 -3.11 6.72
N PRO A 363 18.16 -3.19 8.05
CA PRO A 363 18.12 -4.44 8.81
C PRO A 363 16.87 -5.29 8.60
N ALA A 364 15.69 -4.66 8.47
CA ALA A 364 14.43 -5.37 8.19
C ALA A 364 14.53 -6.31 6.97
N LEU A 365 14.96 -5.80 5.82
CA LEU A 365 15.04 -6.59 4.58
C LEU A 365 16.18 -7.61 4.64
N LEU A 366 17.33 -7.23 5.23
CA LEU A 366 18.48 -8.11 5.39
C LEU A 366 18.19 -9.32 6.28
N ILE A 367 17.35 -9.15 7.30
CA ILE A 367 16.89 -10.24 8.18
C ILE A 367 15.78 -11.04 7.49
N TYR A 368 14.76 -10.36 6.97
CA TYR A 368 13.60 -11.01 6.34
C TYR A 368 13.99 -11.95 5.20
N LEU A 369 15.00 -11.59 4.42
CA LEU A 369 15.50 -12.41 3.31
C LEU A 369 16.82 -13.13 3.62
N ASN A 370 17.19 -13.25 4.91
CA ASN A 370 18.36 -14.00 5.39
C ASN A 370 19.70 -13.58 4.76
N GLN A 371 19.82 -12.32 4.33
CA GLN A 371 21.06 -11.77 3.79
C GLN A 371 22.16 -11.67 4.87
N LYS A 372 21.77 -11.47 6.15
CA LYS A 372 22.72 -11.45 7.27
C LYS A 372 23.59 -12.72 7.38
N ASP A 373 23.14 -13.83 6.79
CA ASP A 373 23.82 -15.12 6.79
C ASP A 373 24.62 -15.37 5.49
N SER A 374 24.59 -14.44 4.54
CA SER A 374 25.24 -14.55 3.22
C SER A 374 26.72 -14.14 3.27
N ARG A 375 27.60 -15.13 3.15
CA ARG A 375 29.06 -14.97 3.22
C ARG A 375 29.74 -15.61 2.01
N LYS A 376 30.96 -15.19 1.69
CA LYS A 376 31.72 -15.64 0.51
C LYS A 376 31.90 -17.15 0.42
N ASP A 377 31.92 -17.85 1.56
CA ASP A 377 32.08 -19.30 1.72
C ASP A 377 30.74 -20.04 1.91
N ALA A 378 29.63 -19.32 2.10
CA ALA A 378 28.27 -19.86 2.16
C ALA A 378 27.29 -18.79 1.68
N ILE A 379 27.11 -18.76 0.36
CA ILE A 379 26.30 -17.75 -0.32
C ILE A 379 24.82 -18.07 -0.09
N ASN A 380 24.06 -17.08 0.38
CA ASN A 380 22.60 -17.12 0.39
C ASN A 380 22.08 -16.27 -0.77
N GLU A 381 21.31 -16.90 -1.67
CA GLU A 381 20.82 -16.28 -2.89
C GLU A 381 19.49 -15.55 -2.72
N ASN A 382 18.79 -15.71 -1.59
CA ASN A 382 17.41 -15.30 -1.43
C ASN A 382 17.18 -13.81 -1.73
N LEU A 383 17.88 -12.89 -1.05
CA LEU A 383 17.76 -11.45 -1.35
C LEU A 383 18.19 -11.10 -2.79
N ALA A 384 19.23 -11.74 -3.31
CA ALA A 384 19.69 -11.47 -4.67
C ALA A 384 18.68 -11.90 -5.72
N ARG A 385 17.99 -13.02 -5.48
CA ARG A 385 16.87 -13.50 -6.26
C ARG A 385 15.71 -12.51 -6.18
N GLU A 386 15.23 -12.18 -4.98
CA GLU A 386 14.09 -11.25 -4.85
C GLU A 386 14.38 -9.87 -5.45
N ASN A 387 15.63 -9.38 -5.34
CA ASN A 387 16.03 -8.14 -5.99
C ASN A 387 15.84 -8.19 -7.51
N LEU A 388 16.15 -9.30 -8.17
CA LEU A 388 15.95 -9.46 -9.62
C LEU A 388 14.46 -9.75 -9.94
N GLU A 389 13.87 -10.71 -9.23
CA GLU A 389 12.57 -11.30 -9.54
C GLU A 389 11.39 -10.42 -9.12
N LEU A 390 11.37 -9.98 -7.85
CA LEU A 390 10.20 -9.34 -7.25
C LEU A 390 10.36 -7.83 -7.10
N TYR A 391 11.58 -7.34 -6.90
CA TYR A 391 11.84 -5.93 -6.61
C TYR A 391 12.53 -5.20 -7.77
N SER A 392 12.80 -5.80 -8.93
CA SER A 392 13.31 -5.01 -10.06
C SER A 392 12.88 -5.51 -11.42
N VAL A 393 13.60 -6.44 -12.04
CA VAL A 393 13.47 -6.72 -13.47
C VAL A 393 12.28 -7.60 -13.80
N GLY A 394 11.69 -8.26 -12.79
CA GLY A 394 10.61 -9.23 -12.97
C GLY A 394 11.16 -10.61 -13.35
N VAL A 395 10.37 -11.67 -13.14
CA VAL A 395 10.75 -13.05 -13.54
C VAL A 395 11.08 -13.14 -15.04
N ASP A 396 10.33 -12.44 -15.90
CA ASP A 396 10.61 -12.35 -17.34
C ASP A 396 11.65 -11.26 -17.70
N GLY A 397 12.42 -10.79 -16.70
CA GLY A 397 13.39 -9.70 -16.83
C GLY A 397 14.63 -10.04 -17.66
N GLY A 398 14.79 -11.31 -18.05
CA GLY A 398 15.86 -11.81 -18.92
C GLY A 398 17.14 -12.24 -18.19
N TYR A 399 17.13 -12.27 -16.85
CA TYR A 399 18.22 -12.84 -16.06
C TYR A 399 18.17 -14.36 -16.09
N LYS A 400 19.29 -15.00 -15.75
CA LYS A 400 19.44 -16.45 -15.66
C LYS A 400 19.93 -16.82 -14.26
N GLU A 401 19.87 -18.10 -13.93
CA GLU A 401 20.37 -18.61 -12.65
C GLU A 401 21.84 -18.19 -12.34
N PRO A 402 22.78 -18.15 -13.31
CA PRO A 402 24.12 -17.62 -13.05
C PRO A 402 24.16 -16.12 -12.68
N ASP A 403 23.17 -15.33 -13.10
CA ASP A 403 23.06 -13.92 -12.71
C ASP A 403 22.65 -13.82 -11.23
N VAL A 404 21.70 -14.63 -10.78
CA VAL A 404 21.27 -14.71 -9.36
C VAL A 404 22.46 -15.06 -8.47
N ARG A 405 23.19 -16.12 -8.83
CA ARG A 405 24.37 -16.56 -8.05
C ARG A 405 25.44 -15.46 -7.97
N GLN A 406 25.75 -14.80 -9.08
CA GLN A 406 26.76 -13.73 -9.09
C GLN A 406 26.27 -12.48 -8.35
N ALA A 407 24.98 -12.16 -8.40
CA ALA A 407 24.39 -11.09 -7.60
C ALA A 407 24.46 -11.40 -6.10
N ALA A 408 24.23 -12.65 -5.71
CA ALA A 408 24.35 -13.11 -4.33
C ALA A 408 25.80 -13.01 -3.85
N MET A 409 26.75 -13.46 -4.68
CA MET A 409 28.19 -13.32 -4.42
C MET A 409 28.57 -11.85 -4.20
N LEU A 410 28.17 -10.95 -5.11
CA LEU A 410 28.46 -9.52 -4.98
C LEU A 410 27.90 -8.94 -3.67
N GLN A 411 26.71 -9.34 -3.24
CA GLN A 411 26.04 -8.80 -2.05
C GLN A 411 26.56 -9.34 -0.71
N THR A 412 27.41 -10.38 -0.71
CA THR A 412 28.00 -10.94 0.53
C THR A 412 28.72 -9.88 1.37
N GLY A 413 28.76 -10.08 2.68
CA GLY A 413 29.36 -9.15 3.64
C GLY A 413 28.40 -8.08 4.18
N ARG A 414 27.26 -7.82 3.52
CA ARG A 414 26.17 -7.03 4.12
C ARG A 414 25.46 -7.82 5.20
N GLY A 415 25.28 -7.22 6.38
CA GLY A 415 24.49 -7.86 7.43
C GLY A 415 24.08 -6.89 8.53
N VAL A 416 23.71 -7.48 9.67
CA VAL A 416 23.25 -6.78 10.86
C VAL A 416 24.15 -7.17 12.03
N ASP A 417 24.54 -6.23 12.89
CA ASP A 417 25.31 -6.51 14.11
C ASP A 417 24.41 -6.92 15.29
N ASP A 418 25.00 -7.32 16.41
CA ASP A 418 24.26 -7.76 17.60
C ASP A 418 23.39 -6.65 18.20
N LYS A 419 23.75 -5.38 17.94
CA LYS A 419 22.99 -4.19 18.35
C LYS A 419 21.86 -3.84 17.37
N GLY A 420 21.73 -4.60 16.28
CA GLY A 420 20.68 -4.45 15.31
C GLY A 420 20.93 -3.38 14.24
N LYS A 421 22.17 -2.92 14.08
CA LYS A 421 22.56 -1.93 13.08
C LYS A 421 23.10 -2.61 11.83
N TYR A 422 22.91 -1.96 10.68
CA TYR A 422 23.59 -2.35 9.45
C TYR A 422 25.11 -2.34 9.65
N VAL A 423 25.78 -3.36 9.11
CA VAL A 423 27.23 -3.44 9.07
C VAL A 423 27.67 -4.14 7.78
N PHE A 424 28.83 -3.73 7.29
CA PHE A 424 29.54 -4.44 6.23
C PHE A 424 30.75 -5.17 6.82
N ARG A 425 30.91 -6.45 6.47
CA ARG A 425 31.94 -7.38 6.96
C ARG A 425 32.89 -7.77 5.82
N PRO A 426 34.04 -7.07 5.66
CA PRO A 426 35.03 -7.33 4.62
C PRO A 426 35.47 -8.78 4.49
N GLU A 427 35.62 -9.45 5.64
CA GLU A 427 36.08 -10.83 5.72
C GLU A 427 35.07 -11.83 5.16
N GLN A 428 33.79 -11.46 5.12
CA GLN A 428 32.69 -12.26 4.56
C GLN A 428 32.37 -11.90 3.10
N HIS A 429 32.97 -10.82 2.56
CA HIS A 429 32.69 -10.37 1.20
C HIS A 429 33.46 -11.18 0.15
N TYR A 430 32.77 -11.56 -0.92
CA TYR A 430 33.37 -12.18 -2.09
C TYR A 430 34.13 -11.13 -2.90
N VAL A 431 35.38 -11.43 -3.23
CA VAL A 431 36.22 -10.62 -4.11
C VAL A 431 36.48 -11.41 -5.38
N GLY A 432 36.12 -10.84 -6.53
CA GLY A 432 36.25 -11.45 -7.83
C GLY A 432 35.29 -10.85 -8.84
N LYS A 433 35.67 -10.88 -10.12
CA LYS A 433 34.89 -10.29 -11.20
C LYS A 433 33.49 -10.88 -11.26
N VAL A 434 32.48 -10.02 -11.44
CA VAL A 434 31.08 -10.41 -11.61
C VAL A 434 30.52 -9.88 -12.93
N LYS A 435 29.60 -10.64 -13.52
CA LYS A 435 28.79 -10.25 -14.67
C LYS A 435 27.34 -10.66 -14.43
N ILE A 436 26.44 -9.69 -14.26
CA ILE A 436 25.06 -9.91 -13.83
C ILE A 436 24.14 -9.11 -14.76
N LEU A 437 23.37 -9.76 -15.63
CA LEU A 437 22.39 -9.08 -16.50
C LEU A 437 22.96 -7.85 -17.22
N GLY A 438 24.14 -8.00 -17.83
CA GLY A 438 24.84 -6.90 -18.52
C GLY A 438 25.68 -5.98 -17.62
N PHE A 439 25.42 -5.93 -16.31
CA PHE A 439 26.32 -5.28 -15.34
C PHE A 439 27.63 -6.06 -15.26
N THR A 440 28.77 -5.37 -15.27
CA THR A 440 30.09 -5.98 -15.06
C THR A 440 30.89 -5.13 -14.09
N HIS A 441 31.51 -5.76 -13.10
CA HIS A 441 32.37 -5.07 -12.15
C HIS A 441 33.56 -5.96 -11.77
N ALA A 442 34.74 -5.36 -11.58
CA ALA A 442 35.95 -6.09 -11.22
C ALA A 442 35.86 -6.68 -9.80
N ASN A 443 35.17 -5.98 -8.90
CA ASN A 443 34.93 -6.35 -7.51
C ASN A 443 36.19 -6.93 -6.84
N ASN A 444 37.31 -6.22 -6.99
CA ASN A 444 38.67 -6.66 -6.67
C ASN A 444 39.17 -6.10 -5.33
N SER A 445 38.28 -5.62 -4.46
CA SER A 445 38.61 -4.97 -3.19
C SER A 445 37.65 -5.38 -2.10
N ALA A 446 38.18 -5.83 -0.96
CA ALA A 446 37.41 -6.07 0.26
C ALA A 446 37.24 -4.81 1.13
N ASP A 447 37.88 -3.68 0.78
CA ASP A 447 37.67 -2.40 1.48
C ASP A 447 36.15 -2.08 1.56
N PRO A 448 35.60 -1.81 2.76
CA PRO A 448 34.17 -1.60 2.94
C PRO A 448 33.57 -0.57 1.98
N LYS A 449 34.22 0.59 1.82
CA LYS A 449 33.68 1.67 1.00
C LYS A 449 33.61 1.28 -0.47
N LYS A 450 34.68 0.66 -1.00
CA LYS A 450 34.73 0.21 -2.40
C LYS A 450 33.78 -0.94 -2.68
N ALA A 451 33.72 -1.93 -1.77
CA ALA A 451 32.82 -3.08 -1.91
C ALA A 451 31.35 -2.65 -1.83
N GLU A 452 30.99 -1.80 -0.86
CA GLU A 452 29.63 -1.27 -0.77
C GLU A 452 29.24 -0.44 -2.00
N ALA A 453 30.15 0.40 -2.51
CA ALA A 453 29.91 1.17 -3.73
C ALA A 453 29.67 0.28 -4.95
N ALA A 454 30.38 -0.85 -5.06
CA ALA A 454 30.15 -1.82 -6.12
C ALA A 454 28.74 -2.45 -6.04
N ILE A 455 28.32 -2.81 -4.82
CA ILE A 455 26.98 -3.35 -4.58
C ILE A 455 25.91 -2.30 -4.85
N ASP A 456 26.08 -1.07 -4.37
CA ASP A 456 25.13 0.04 -4.60
C ASP A 456 25.00 0.39 -6.08
N ALA A 457 26.12 0.35 -6.82
CA ALA A 457 26.12 0.54 -8.27
C ALA A 457 25.32 -0.56 -8.98
N TYR A 458 25.46 -1.82 -8.54
CA TYR A 458 24.66 -2.94 -9.06
C TYR A 458 23.17 -2.78 -8.75
N ILE A 459 22.80 -2.47 -7.50
CA ILE A 459 21.39 -2.26 -7.10
C ILE A 459 20.77 -1.08 -7.86
N THR A 460 21.52 0.00 -8.05
CA THR A 460 21.10 1.15 -8.86
C THR A 460 20.93 0.76 -10.33
N TYR A 461 21.84 -0.05 -10.88
CA TYR A 461 21.77 -0.54 -12.26
C TYR A 461 20.50 -1.34 -12.52
N ILE A 462 20.17 -2.32 -11.64
CA ILE A 462 18.95 -3.12 -11.82
C ILE A 462 17.69 -2.26 -11.60
N ALA A 463 17.69 -1.30 -10.67
CA ALA A 463 16.58 -0.38 -10.49
C ALA A 463 16.28 0.48 -11.74
N LEU A 464 17.32 0.82 -12.50
CA LEU A 464 17.21 1.61 -13.74
C LEU A 464 17.07 0.76 -15.00
N HIS A 465 17.06 -0.57 -14.88
CA HIS A 465 16.98 -1.47 -16.02
C HIS A 465 15.65 -1.27 -16.78
N PRO A 466 15.62 -1.38 -18.12
CA PRO A 466 14.39 -1.22 -18.89
C PRO A 466 13.25 -2.15 -18.47
N SER A 467 13.55 -3.37 -18.02
CA SER A 467 12.54 -4.29 -17.48
C SER A 467 11.95 -3.77 -16.18
N THR A 468 12.74 -3.14 -15.30
CA THR A 468 12.25 -2.51 -14.07
C THR A 468 11.39 -1.29 -14.34
N ALA A 469 11.78 -0.46 -15.30
CA ALA A 469 10.95 0.65 -15.74
C ALA A 469 9.57 0.16 -16.21
N LYS A 470 9.51 -0.94 -16.97
CA LYS A 470 8.26 -1.58 -17.41
C LYS A 470 7.49 -2.20 -16.25
N TYR A 471 8.17 -2.87 -15.33
CA TYR A 471 7.52 -3.55 -14.21
C TYR A 471 6.89 -2.56 -13.24
N VAL A 472 7.62 -1.52 -12.82
CA VAL A 472 7.08 -0.43 -12.00
C VAL A 472 5.94 0.29 -12.71
N ALA A 473 6.08 0.58 -14.01
CA ALA A 473 5.04 1.20 -14.82
C ALA A 473 3.76 0.34 -14.91
N GLN A 474 3.91 -0.96 -15.13
CA GLN A 474 2.81 -1.93 -15.16
C GLN A 474 2.08 -1.94 -13.82
N SER A 475 2.82 -2.07 -12.71
CA SER A 475 2.23 -2.13 -11.37
C SER A 475 1.49 -0.85 -10.99
N LEU A 476 2.04 0.33 -11.32
CA LEU A 476 1.35 1.60 -11.12
C LEU A 476 0.10 1.75 -12.00
N ALA A 477 0.18 1.33 -13.27
CA ALA A 477 -0.98 1.35 -14.16
C ALA A 477 -2.08 0.39 -13.68
N THR A 478 -1.72 -0.78 -13.16
CA THR A 478 -2.65 -1.72 -12.53
C THR A 478 -3.32 -1.11 -11.29
N ARG A 479 -2.54 -0.42 -10.45
CA ARG A 479 -3.03 0.22 -9.22
C ARG A 479 -4.03 1.35 -9.49
N PHE A 480 -3.72 2.22 -10.47
CA PHE A 480 -4.46 3.46 -10.69
C PHE A 480 -5.46 3.43 -11.85
N VAL A 481 -5.31 2.54 -12.83
CA VAL A 481 -6.12 2.53 -14.06
C VAL A 481 -7.05 1.32 -14.10
N SER A 482 -6.52 0.12 -14.27
CA SER A 482 -7.35 -1.09 -14.41
C SER A 482 -6.53 -2.33 -14.20
N ASP A 483 -7.14 -3.46 -13.87
CA ASP A 483 -6.44 -4.75 -13.73
C ASP A 483 -5.71 -5.22 -15.01
N THR A 484 -6.07 -4.65 -16.17
CA THR A 484 -5.43 -4.92 -17.47
C THR A 484 -5.07 -3.62 -18.19
N PRO A 485 -4.09 -2.86 -17.66
CA PRO A 485 -3.75 -1.58 -18.26
C PRO A 485 -3.21 -1.79 -19.68
N PRO A 486 -3.53 -0.89 -20.63
CA PRO A 486 -3.09 -1.05 -22.01
C PRO A 486 -1.57 -0.87 -22.12
N LYS A 487 -0.94 -1.70 -22.95
CA LYS A 487 0.51 -1.68 -23.18
C LYS A 487 1.03 -0.29 -23.57
N SER A 488 0.28 0.49 -24.34
CA SER A 488 0.62 1.86 -24.73
C SER A 488 0.78 2.81 -23.55
N LEU A 489 -0.02 2.66 -22.49
CA LEU A 489 0.15 3.43 -21.27
C LEU A 489 1.42 3.00 -20.54
N VAL A 490 1.59 1.69 -20.37
CA VAL A 490 2.74 1.09 -19.66
C VAL A 490 4.05 1.51 -20.31
N ASP A 491 4.15 1.44 -21.64
CA ASP A 491 5.32 1.87 -22.41
C ASP A 491 5.62 3.37 -22.20
N ARG A 492 4.59 4.22 -22.14
CA ARG A 492 4.77 5.67 -21.90
C ARG A 492 5.26 5.94 -20.47
N LEU A 493 4.69 5.27 -19.47
CA LEU A 493 5.12 5.39 -18.08
C LEU A 493 6.55 4.88 -17.90
N ALA A 494 6.89 3.75 -18.50
CA ALA A 494 8.25 3.20 -18.48
C ALA A 494 9.25 4.17 -19.14
N LYS A 495 8.87 4.79 -20.27
CA LYS A 495 9.69 5.83 -20.90
C LYS A 495 9.91 7.03 -19.99
N THR A 496 8.86 7.51 -19.31
CA THR A 496 8.98 8.61 -18.34
C THR A 496 9.90 8.22 -17.19
N TYR A 497 9.76 7.00 -16.66
CA TYR A 497 10.61 6.46 -15.60
C TYR A 497 12.08 6.47 -16.02
N THR A 498 12.41 5.90 -17.18
CA THR A 498 13.78 5.86 -17.71
C THR A 498 14.34 7.27 -17.96
N THR A 499 13.55 8.15 -18.57
CA THR A 499 13.98 9.54 -18.87
C THR A 499 14.29 10.33 -17.60
N ASN A 500 13.59 10.02 -16.51
CA ASN A 500 13.72 10.70 -15.22
C ASN A 500 14.52 9.89 -14.20
N ASN A 501 15.34 8.93 -14.63
CA ASN A 501 16.20 8.13 -13.76
C ASN A 501 15.46 7.52 -12.54
N GLY A 502 14.24 7.03 -12.77
CA GLY A 502 13.43 6.35 -11.76
C GLY A 502 12.68 7.26 -10.77
N MET A 503 12.59 8.56 -11.04
CA MET A 503 11.77 9.49 -10.24
C MET A 503 10.27 9.21 -10.43
N ILE A 504 9.53 9.11 -9.32
CA ILE A 504 8.13 8.66 -9.30
C ILE A 504 7.12 9.78 -9.58
N LYS A 505 7.33 11.00 -9.09
CA LYS A 505 6.44 12.15 -9.38
C LYS A 505 6.22 12.37 -10.89
N PRO A 506 7.26 12.38 -11.76
CA PRO A 506 7.10 12.43 -13.22
C PRO A 506 6.17 11.35 -13.78
N VAL A 507 6.34 10.11 -13.31
CA VAL A 507 5.55 8.96 -13.75
C VAL A 507 4.08 9.13 -13.37
N LEU A 508 3.78 9.51 -12.13
CA LEU A 508 2.40 9.64 -11.65
C LEU A 508 1.60 10.72 -12.40
N MET A 509 2.19 11.87 -12.66
CA MET A 509 1.49 12.91 -13.42
C MET A 509 1.41 12.56 -14.93
N THR A 510 2.37 11.80 -15.49
CA THR A 510 2.21 11.23 -16.84
C THR A 510 0.98 10.32 -16.86
N LEU A 511 0.80 9.51 -15.80
CA LEU A 511 -0.38 8.67 -15.61
C LEU A 511 -1.65 9.51 -15.49
N PHE A 512 -1.67 10.54 -14.63
CA PHE A 512 -2.85 11.42 -14.48
C PHE A 512 -3.12 12.30 -15.71
N SER A 513 -2.14 12.53 -16.58
CA SER A 513 -2.29 13.25 -17.85
C SER A 513 -2.62 12.32 -19.04
N SER A 514 -2.93 11.04 -18.77
CA SER A 514 -3.29 10.05 -19.79
C SER A 514 -4.80 9.95 -19.97
N SER A 515 -5.26 9.75 -21.21
CA SER A 515 -6.67 9.42 -21.47
C SER A 515 -7.13 8.15 -20.74
N GLU A 516 -6.24 7.19 -20.62
CA GLU A 516 -6.55 5.87 -20.09
C GLU A 516 -6.93 5.94 -18.61
N PHE A 517 -6.26 6.79 -17.82
CA PHE A 517 -6.66 7.04 -16.43
C PHE A 517 -8.11 7.54 -16.35
N TRP A 518 -8.48 8.57 -17.12
CA TRP A 518 -9.81 9.18 -17.06
C TRP A 518 -10.92 8.32 -17.68
N ALA A 519 -10.58 7.44 -18.63
CA ALA A 519 -11.52 6.51 -19.24
C ALA A 519 -11.87 5.32 -18.32
N ALA A 520 -11.06 5.05 -17.30
CA ALA A 520 -11.13 3.83 -16.49
C ALA A 520 -12.14 3.87 -15.32
N VAL A 521 -13.18 4.68 -15.41
CA VAL A 521 -14.19 4.83 -14.34
C VAL A 521 -14.85 3.48 -14.04
N GLY A 522 -14.66 2.98 -12.82
CA GLY A 522 -15.23 1.71 -12.35
C GLY A 522 -14.53 0.47 -12.89
N GLN A 523 -13.28 0.59 -13.37
CA GLN A 523 -12.46 -0.54 -13.83
C GLN A 523 -11.63 -1.21 -12.72
N LYS A 524 -11.86 -0.84 -11.45
CA LYS A 524 -11.26 -1.50 -10.28
C LYS A 524 -12.33 -1.79 -9.24
N VAL A 525 -12.08 -2.85 -8.48
CA VAL A 525 -12.82 -3.18 -7.26
C VAL A 525 -11.94 -2.85 -6.06
N ARG A 526 -12.53 -2.34 -4.99
CA ARG A 526 -11.83 -2.16 -3.71
C ARG A 526 -11.45 -3.51 -3.14
N ARG A 527 -10.17 -3.66 -2.79
CA ARG A 527 -9.68 -4.81 -2.01
C ARG A 527 -10.28 -4.74 -0.58
N PRO A 528 -10.32 -5.82 0.22
CA PRO A 528 -11.02 -5.84 1.50
C PRO A 528 -10.60 -4.72 2.47
N MET A 529 -9.30 -4.45 2.57
CA MET A 529 -8.77 -3.34 3.36
C MET A 529 -9.27 -1.98 2.83
N GLU A 530 -9.23 -1.76 1.52
CA GLU A 530 -9.69 -0.52 0.87
C GLU A 530 -11.19 -0.30 1.09
N TYR A 531 -12.00 -1.37 1.04
CA TYR A 531 -13.43 -1.30 1.31
C TYR A 531 -13.71 -0.86 2.75
N LEU A 532 -13.01 -1.45 3.73
CA LEU A 532 -13.15 -1.05 5.13
C LEU A 532 -12.74 0.40 5.32
N VAL A 533 -11.54 0.78 4.89
CA VAL A 533 -11.08 2.18 5.02
C VAL A 533 -12.07 3.15 4.34
N ALA A 534 -12.54 2.84 3.13
CA ALA A 534 -13.53 3.66 2.43
C ALA A 534 -14.84 3.79 3.23
N THR A 535 -15.26 2.72 3.91
CA THR A 535 -16.46 2.70 4.75
C THR A 535 -16.30 3.59 5.97
N TYR A 536 -15.20 3.47 6.72
CA TYR A 536 -14.90 4.34 7.87
C TYR A 536 -14.86 5.81 7.46
N ARG A 537 -14.19 6.12 6.34
CA ARG A 537 -14.10 7.47 5.77
C ARG A 537 -15.46 8.04 5.38
N THR A 538 -16.25 7.23 4.68
CA THR A 538 -17.56 7.64 4.17
C THR A 538 -18.54 7.89 5.31
N LEU A 539 -18.58 7.03 6.33
CA LEU A 539 -19.42 7.19 7.50
C LEU A 539 -18.97 8.36 8.39
N GLY A 540 -17.79 8.92 8.15
CA GLY A 540 -17.23 9.99 8.96
C GLY A 540 -16.93 9.52 10.38
N VAL A 541 -16.45 8.29 10.53
CA VAL A 541 -16.03 7.76 11.83
C VAL A 541 -14.86 8.61 12.32
N SER A 542 -14.96 9.08 13.56
CA SER A 542 -14.03 10.01 14.17
C SER A 542 -13.13 9.28 15.17
N PRO A 543 -11.82 9.59 15.25
CA PRO A 543 -10.86 8.86 16.11
C PRO A 543 -11.07 9.08 17.62
N GLU A 544 -12.06 9.87 18.02
CA GLU A 544 -12.46 10.11 19.41
C GLU A 544 -13.25 8.92 19.98
N ALA A 545 -13.00 8.65 21.26
CA ALA A 545 -13.74 7.65 22.00
C ALA A 545 -15.24 7.92 21.91
N SER A 546 -16.04 6.92 21.50
CA SER A 546 -17.50 7.13 21.50
C SER A 546 -18.04 7.22 22.94
N PRO A 547 -19.14 7.95 23.19
CA PRO A 547 -19.72 8.04 24.54
C PRO A 547 -20.14 6.70 25.15
N LYS A 548 -20.38 5.67 24.32
CA LYS A 548 -20.74 4.31 24.75
C LYS A 548 -19.53 3.41 24.97
N HIS A 549 -18.32 3.95 24.83
CA HIS A 549 -17.09 3.21 24.95
C HIS A 549 -16.87 2.75 26.40
N ASN A 550 -16.79 1.44 26.63
CA ASN A 550 -16.42 0.87 27.92
C ASN A 550 -14.91 0.58 27.94
N ASN A 551 -14.19 1.19 28.87
CA ASN A 551 -12.73 1.09 28.99
C ASN A 551 -12.27 -0.18 29.71
N GLY A 552 -12.92 -1.32 29.46
CA GLY A 552 -12.69 -2.60 30.17
C GLY A 552 -11.27 -3.17 30.11
N ASP A 553 -10.37 -2.54 29.35
CA ASP A 553 -8.92 -2.72 29.39
C ASP A 553 -8.28 -1.33 29.47
N ASN A 554 -7.55 -1.06 30.56
CA ASN A 554 -6.81 0.19 30.80
C ASN A 554 -5.37 0.13 30.26
N LYS A 555 -4.94 -0.98 29.64
CA LYS A 555 -3.58 -1.11 29.08
C LYS A 555 -3.37 -0.25 27.85
N ARG A 556 -4.43 0.04 27.08
CA ARG A 556 -4.36 0.82 25.84
C ARG A 556 -5.30 2.02 25.88
N THR A 557 -4.91 3.10 25.20
CA THR A 557 -5.83 4.22 24.97
C THR A 557 -7.02 3.77 24.12
N PRO A 558 -8.18 4.46 24.21
CA PRO A 558 -9.31 4.17 23.32
C PRO A 558 -8.92 4.23 21.84
N PHE A 559 -8.04 5.15 21.45
CA PHE A 559 -7.56 5.25 20.07
C PHE A 559 -6.81 4.00 19.63
N ALA A 560 -5.83 3.55 20.42
CA ALA A 560 -5.05 2.34 20.13
C ALA A 560 -5.93 1.08 20.09
N ARG A 561 -6.87 0.93 21.04
CA ARG A 561 -7.81 -0.21 21.05
C ARG A 561 -8.74 -0.19 19.84
N GLY A 562 -9.23 0.99 19.45
CA GLY A 562 -10.13 1.13 18.30
C GLY A 562 -9.43 0.73 17.00
N LEU A 563 -8.18 1.14 16.83
CA LEU A 563 -7.36 0.70 15.71
C LEU A 563 -7.13 -0.80 15.71
N ARG A 564 -6.83 -1.40 16.87
CA ARG A 564 -6.65 -2.85 16.99
C ARG A 564 -7.89 -3.62 16.51
N GLN A 565 -9.09 -3.16 16.85
CA GLN A 565 -10.32 -3.80 16.35
C GLN A 565 -10.46 -3.73 14.82
N ILE A 566 -10.03 -2.63 14.21
CA ILE A 566 -10.02 -2.49 12.74
C ILE A 566 -9.00 -3.44 12.12
N HIS A 567 -7.80 -3.49 12.69
CA HIS A 567 -6.74 -4.41 12.27
C HIS A 567 -7.20 -5.86 12.38
N ASP A 568 -7.74 -6.29 13.51
CA ASP A 568 -8.24 -7.65 13.70
C ASP A 568 -9.32 -7.98 12.65
N LYS A 569 -10.21 -7.02 12.34
CA LYS A 569 -11.21 -7.20 11.29
C LYS A 569 -10.59 -7.31 9.89
N MET A 570 -9.56 -6.52 9.58
CA MET A 570 -8.82 -6.63 8.32
C MET A 570 -8.11 -7.99 8.21
N ARG A 571 -7.58 -8.52 9.30
CA ARG A 571 -6.99 -9.85 9.38
C ARG A 571 -8.03 -10.95 9.12
N GLU A 572 -9.23 -10.86 9.70
CA GLU A 572 -10.36 -11.76 9.40
C GLU A 572 -10.76 -11.75 7.91
N LEU A 573 -10.65 -10.59 7.24
CA LEU A 573 -10.93 -10.46 5.82
C LEU A 573 -9.77 -10.91 4.92
N GLY A 574 -8.66 -11.34 5.49
CA GLY A 574 -7.48 -11.84 4.77
C GLY A 574 -6.58 -10.74 4.19
N GLN A 575 -6.80 -9.47 4.53
CA GLN A 575 -5.97 -8.37 4.03
C GLN A 575 -5.88 -7.22 5.04
N PHE A 576 -4.69 -7.02 5.60
CA PHE A 576 -4.31 -5.84 6.40
C PHE A 576 -2.97 -5.26 5.89
N PRO A 577 -2.63 -4.00 6.19
CA PRO A 577 -1.38 -3.40 5.72
C PRO A 577 -0.16 -4.27 6.10
N MET A 578 0.66 -4.60 5.11
CA MET A 578 1.91 -5.37 5.29
C MET A 578 1.68 -6.78 5.86
N GLY A 579 0.48 -7.34 5.73
CA GLY A 579 0.11 -8.63 6.31
C GLY A 579 0.43 -9.86 5.45
N GLN A 580 0.91 -9.68 4.22
CA GLN A 580 1.31 -10.81 3.38
C GLN A 580 2.56 -11.48 3.99
N PRO A 581 2.58 -12.82 4.15
CA PRO A 581 3.73 -13.49 4.74
C PRO A 581 4.93 -13.60 3.80
N THR A 582 4.70 -13.55 2.49
CA THR A 582 5.70 -13.75 1.43
C THR A 582 6.12 -12.44 0.75
N PRO A 583 7.35 -12.37 0.18
CA PRO A 583 7.93 -11.14 -0.36
C PRO A 583 7.26 -10.63 -1.65
N ASP A 584 6.31 -11.36 -2.23
CA ASP A 584 5.56 -11.01 -3.44
C ASP A 584 4.43 -10.00 -3.20
N GLY A 585 4.09 -9.70 -1.94
CA GLY A 585 3.02 -8.78 -1.59
C GLY A 585 1.63 -9.31 -1.95
N TYR A 586 0.61 -8.45 -1.83
CA TYR A 586 -0.76 -8.81 -2.15
C TYR A 586 -1.06 -8.65 -3.66
N PRO A 587 -1.92 -9.52 -4.22
CA PRO A 587 -2.43 -9.31 -5.58
C PRO A 587 -3.27 -8.03 -5.65
N ASP A 588 -3.14 -7.30 -6.75
CA ASP A 588 -3.89 -6.06 -7.01
C ASP A 588 -4.78 -6.21 -8.24
N VAL A 589 -5.52 -7.32 -8.28
CA VAL A 589 -6.56 -7.59 -9.28
C VAL A 589 -7.85 -8.06 -8.61
N TYR A 590 -8.98 -7.73 -9.19
CA TYR A 590 -10.27 -7.96 -8.55
C TYR A 590 -10.58 -9.44 -8.27
N VAL A 591 -10.17 -10.35 -9.17
CA VAL A 591 -10.53 -11.79 -9.07
C VAL A 591 -10.00 -12.41 -7.78
N ALA A 592 -8.88 -11.91 -7.26
CA ALA A 592 -8.29 -12.39 -6.02
C ALA A 592 -9.16 -12.08 -4.78
N TRP A 593 -10.08 -11.11 -4.87
CA TRP A 593 -10.75 -10.52 -3.72
C TRP A 593 -12.27 -10.59 -3.74
N THR A 594 -12.89 -11.06 -4.83
CA THR A 594 -14.35 -11.07 -4.99
C THR A 594 -15.04 -12.39 -4.57
N SER A 595 -14.53 -13.06 -3.53
CA SER A 595 -15.25 -14.20 -2.96
C SER A 595 -16.53 -13.73 -2.25
N ALA A 596 -17.59 -14.54 -2.30
CA ALA A 596 -18.86 -14.19 -1.66
C ALA A 596 -18.71 -13.99 -0.14
N GLY A 597 -17.90 -14.84 0.53
CA GLY A 597 -17.63 -14.74 1.96
C GLY A 597 -16.93 -13.44 2.35
N THR A 598 -15.87 -13.07 1.61
CA THR A 598 -15.12 -11.82 1.83
C THR A 598 -16.02 -10.59 1.68
N MET A 599 -16.85 -10.55 0.64
CA MET A 599 -17.77 -9.43 0.39
C MET A 599 -18.86 -9.33 1.48
N LEU A 600 -19.49 -10.45 1.84
CA LEU A 600 -20.51 -10.49 2.88
C LEU A 600 -19.96 -10.03 4.24
N ASN A 601 -18.75 -10.43 4.60
CA ASN A 601 -18.11 -10.00 5.85
C ASN A 601 -17.81 -8.49 5.86
N GLY A 602 -17.39 -7.92 4.74
CA GLY A 602 -17.26 -6.46 4.59
C GLY A 602 -18.61 -5.75 4.74
N TRP A 603 -19.68 -6.28 4.13
CA TRP A 603 -21.02 -5.71 4.28
C TRP A 603 -21.58 -5.83 5.70
N ASN A 604 -21.25 -6.90 6.43
CA ASN A 604 -21.57 -7.07 7.84
C ASN A 604 -20.88 -5.99 8.67
N GLU A 605 -19.58 -5.76 8.45
CA GLU A 605 -18.83 -4.72 9.16
C GLU A 605 -19.42 -3.31 8.94
N ALA A 606 -19.80 -2.98 7.69
CA ALA A 606 -20.50 -1.72 7.42
C ALA A 606 -21.82 -1.60 8.21
N GLY A 607 -22.54 -2.71 8.37
CA GLY A 607 -23.74 -2.78 9.20
C GLY A 607 -23.45 -2.59 10.69
N GLU A 608 -22.40 -3.23 11.21
CA GLU A 608 -21.98 -3.09 12.62
C GLU A 608 -21.57 -1.65 12.96
N LEU A 609 -20.87 -0.97 12.03
CA LEU A 609 -20.52 0.44 12.18
C LEU A 609 -21.76 1.33 12.20
N LEU A 610 -22.71 1.12 11.29
CA LEU A 610 -23.96 1.87 11.23
C LEU A 610 -24.85 1.63 12.47
N ALA A 611 -24.89 0.40 12.96
CA ALA A 611 -25.63 0.03 14.17
C ALA A 611 -24.94 0.51 15.47
N GLY A 612 -23.71 1.02 15.37
CA GLY A 612 -22.96 1.51 16.50
C GLY A 612 -22.41 0.42 17.41
N TYR A 613 -22.19 -0.80 16.89
CA TYR A 613 -21.60 -1.91 17.63
C TYR A 613 -20.08 -1.79 17.76
N ARG A 614 -19.43 -1.01 16.87
CA ARG A 614 -18.03 -0.59 17.00
C ARG A 614 -17.92 0.66 17.87
N THR A 615 -18.11 0.49 19.18
CA THR A 615 -18.29 1.61 20.14
C THR A 615 -17.02 2.34 20.54
N VAL A 616 -15.84 1.90 20.09
CA VAL A 616 -14.59 2.54 20.47
C VAL A 616 -14.43 3.90 19.79
N PHE A 617 -14.81 4.03 18.52
CA PHE A 617 -14.77 5.30 17.80
C PHE A 617 -16.13 5.98 17.72
N THR A 618 -16.11 7.30 17.64
CA THR A 618 -17.33 8.10 17.47
C THR A 618 -17.86 7.91 16.05
N TYR A 619 -19.10 7.45 15.93
CA TYR A 619 -19.78 7.24 14.64
C TYR A 619 -20.96 8.20 14.47
N THR A 620 -21.35 8.43 13.21
CA THR A 620 -22.57 9.16 12.89
C THR A 620 -23.74 8.19 12.82
N ALA A 621 -24.74 8.36 13.69
CA ALA A 621 -25.95 7.55 13.67
C ALA A 621 -26.63 7.63 12.28
N PRO A 622 -27.23 6.53 11.76
CA PRO A 622 -27.76 6.49 10.41
C PRO A 622 -28.78 7.59 10.09
N GLU A 623 -29.61 7.97 11.06
CA GLU A 623 -30.63 9.02 10.96
C GLU A 623 -30.02 10.42 10.85
N LYS A 624 -28.76 10.58 11.26
CA LYS A 624 -28.00 11.84 11.22
C LYS A 624 -27.08 11.93 10.00
N LEU A 625 -26.97 10.88 9.18
CA LEU A 625 -26.16 10.92 7.94
C LEU A 625 -26.68 11.96 6.96
N VAL A 626 -27.99 12.20 6.95
CA VAL A 626 -28.64 13.25 6.16
C VAL A 626 -29.04 14.39 7.09
N ALA A 627 -28.30 15.50 7.06
CA ALA A 627 -28.51 16.64 7.96
C ALA A 627 -29.90 17.28 7.85
N LYS A 628 -30.53 17.20 6.67
CA LYS A 628 -31.90 17.68 6.42
C LYS A 628 -32.73 16.55 5.79
N PRO A 629 -33.31 15.65 6.61
CA PRO A 629 -34.08 14.52 6.13
C PRO A 629 -35.25 14.94 5.22
N PRO A 630 -35.34 14.43 3.99
CA PRO A 630 -36.48 14.67 3.12
C PRO A 630 -37.77 14.03 3.65
N ALA A 631 -38.93 14.52 3.19
CA ALA A 631 -40.23 14.02 3.65
C ALA A 631 -40.64 12.66 3.06
N THR A 632 -40.00 12.22 1.97
CA THR A 632 -40.33 10.97 1.27
C THR A 632 -39.15 10.01 1.26
N ALA A 633 -39.41 8.70 1.38
CA ALA A 633 -38.40 7.66 1.39
C ALA A 633 -37.49 7.71 0.15
N GLY A 634 -38.04 7.93 -1.04
CA GLY A 634 -37.26 8.02 -2.28
C GLY A 634 -36.25 9.18 -2.29
N ALA A 635 -36.69 10.37 -1.85
CA ALA A 635 -35.80 11.52 -1.72
C ALA A 635 -34.75 11.30 -0.61
N TYR A 636 -35.10 10.59 0.46
CA TYR A 636 -34.15 10.22 1.51
C TYR A 636 -33.07 9.28 0.95
N VAL A 637 -33.43 8.24 0.19
CA VAL A 637 -32.46 7.35 -0.46
C VAL A 637 -31.55 8.12 -1.41
N ASP A 638 -32.08 9.09 -2.18
CA ASP A 638 -31.26 9.97 -3.02
C ASP A 638 -30.24 10.78 -2.19
N ALA A 639 -30.67 11.32 -1.04
CA ALA A 639 -29.80 12.07 -0.13
C ALA A 639 -28.73 11.20 0.54
N LEU A 640 -29.09 9.99 1.00
CA LEU A 640 -28.14 9.00 1.54
C LEU A 640 -27.12 8.58 0.48
N SER A 641 -27.58 8.28 -0.73
CA SER A 641 -26.69 7.89 -1.83
C SER A 641 -25.72 9.01 -2.19
N GLN A 642 -26.21 10.25 -2.23
CA GLN A 642 -25.34 11.41 -2.43
C GLN A 642 -24.32 11.58 -1.30
N ARG A 643 -24.69 11.26 -0.05
CA ARG A 643 -23.80 11.37 1.12
C ARG A 643 -22.77 10.24 1.18
N LEU A 644 -23.17 9.01 0.85
CA LEU A 644 -22.37 7.80 1.05
C LEU A 644 -21.52 7.47 -0.17
N VAL A 645 -22.08 7.57 -1.39
CA VAL A 645 -21.38 7.17 -2.62
C VAL A 645 -21.13 8.34 -3.58
N ASN A 646 -21.42 9.57 -3.13
CA ASN A 646 -21.23 10.82 -3.88
C ASN A 646 -22.00 10.88 -5.21
N GLN A 647 -23.07 10.09 -5.37
CA GLN A 647 -23.89 10.07 -6.56
C GLN A 647 -25.33 9.65 -6.26
N LYS A 648 -26.25 10.00 -7.16
CA LYS A 648 -27.60 9.44 -7.16
C LYS A 648 -27.59 8.03 -7.74
N LEU A 649 -28.52 7.21 -7.27
CA LEU A 649 -28.80 5.90 -7.86
C LEU A 649 -29.77 6.05 -9.04
N SER A 650 -29.73 5.11 -9.97
CA SER A 650 -30.79 5.01 -10.99
C SER A 650 -32.13 4.70 -10.34
N THR A 651 -33.24 4.96 -11.05
CA THR A 651 -34.59 4.63 -10.56
C THR A 651 -34.72 3.15 -10.20
N ARG A 652 -34.13 2.26 -11.00
CA ARG A 652 -34.13 0.81 -10.74
C ARG A 652 -33.39 0.47 -9.44
N GLU A 653 -32.18 0.98 -9.28
CA GLU A 653 -31.36 0.72 -8.08
C GLU A 653 -32.02 1.31 -6.83
N LYS A 654 -32.56 2.54 -6.91
CA LYS A 654 -33.32 3.15 -5.82
C LYS A 654 -34.51 2.29 -5.41
N ASN A 655 -35.27 1.74 -6.36
CA ASN A 655 -36.40 0.86 -6.06
C ASN A 655 -35.94 -0.45 -5.38
N LEU A 656 -34.78 -1.01 -5.76
CA LEU A 656 -34.21 -2.18 -5.09
C LEU A 656 -33.82 -1.86 -3.64
N ILE A 657 -33.19 -0.71 -3.41
CA ILE A 657 -32.82 -0.26 -2.06
C ILE A 657 -34.07 0.01 -1.19
N LEU A 658 -35.10 0.67 -1.74
CA LEU A 658 -36.37 0.88 -1.05
C LEU A 658 -37.11 -0.42 -0.73
N GLY A 659 -36.94 -1.44 -1.58
CA GLY A 659 -37.44 -2.79 -1.34
C GLY A 659 -36.89 -3.42 -0.06
N VAL A 660 -35.65 -3.10 0.35
CA VAL A 660 -35.07 -3.55 1.63
C VAL A 660 -35.87 -2.99 2.82
N ALA A 661 -36.39 -1.76 2.69
CA ALA A 661 -37.24 -1.14 3.69
C ALA A 661 -38.73 -1.51 3.54
N GLY A 662 -39.12 -2.24 2.49
CA GLY A 662 -40.51 -2.61 2.23
C GLY A 662 -41.43 -1.42 1.89
N VAL A 663 -40.88 -0.30 1.42
CA VAL A 663 -41.66 0.93 1.14
C VAL A 663 -41.52 1.39 -0.32
N SER A 664 -42.49 2.19 -0.80
CA SER A 664 -42.40 2.84 -2.11
C SER A 664 -41.62 4.15 -2.04
N ALA A 665 -41.18 4.67 -3.19
CA ALA A 665 -40.44 5.93 -3.26
C ALA A 665 -41.25 7.16 -2.77
N THR A 666 -42.57 7.10 -2.90
CA THR A 666 -43.50 8.17 -2.48
C THR A 666 -43.98 8.03 -1.04
N ALA A 667 -43.62 6.94 -0.35
CA ALA A 667 -43.95 6.76 1.05
C ALA A 667 -43.38 7.92 1.89
N LYS A 668 -44.17 8.39 2.85
CA LYS A 668 -43.71 9.39 3.81
C LYS A 668 -42.65 8.77 4.71
N VAL A 669 -41.69 9.59 5.14
CA VAL A 669 -40.71 9.17 6.15
C VAL A 669 -41.43 9.12 7.50
N ASP A 670 -41.71 7.91 7.94
CA ASP A 670 -42.42 7.59 9.17
C ASP A 670 -41.60 6.63 10.05
N ALA A 671 -42.20 6.09 11.11
CA ALA A 671 -41.54 5.13 12.00
C ALA A 671 -41.02 3.88 11.27
N THR A 672 -41.72 3.41 10.23
CA THR A 672 -41.32 2.24 9.44
C THR A 672 -40.05 2.55 8.66
N PHE A 673 -40.01 3.67 7.91
CA PHE A 673 -38.78 4.03 7.19
C PHE A 673 -37.64 4.33 8.17
N ASN A 674 -37.91 5.05 9.27
CA ASN A 674 -36.91 5.38 10.28
C ASN A 674 -36.26 4.12 10.86
N GLY A 675 -37.05 3.08 11.17
CA GLY A 675 -36.54 1.78 11.64
C GLY A 675 -35.70 1.03 10.60
N ALA A 676 -35.83 1.37 9.31
CA ALA A 676 -35.11 0.74 8.21
C ALA A 676 -33.88 1.54 7.72
N ILE A 677 -33.60 2.74 8.23
CA ILE A 677 -32.51 3.62 7.73
C ILE A 677 -31.16 2.90 7.78
N THR A 678 -30.87 2.16 8.85
CA THR A 678 -29.64 1.36 8.99
C THR A 678 -29.50 0.34 7.86
N ALA A 679 -30.58 -0.40 7.56
CA ALA A 679 -30.58 -1.40 6.50
C ALA A 679 -30.44 -0.76 5.10
N VAL A 680 -31.09 0.38 4.88
CA VAL A 680 -30.99 1.17 3.64
C VAL A 680 -29.57 1.68 3.43
N ALA A 681 -28.96 2.30 4.45
CA ALA A 681 -27.59 2.80 4.39
C ALA A 681 -26.59 1.67 4.17
N ARG A 682 -26.76 0.53 4.86
CA ARG A 682 -25.95 -0.67 4.65
C ARG A 682 -26.08 -1.20 3.22
N ALA A 683 -27.29 -1.25 2.67
CA ALA A 683 -27.52 -1.71 1.30
C ALA A 683 -26.83 -0.80 0.26
N ILE A 684 -26.79 0.52 0.51
CA ILE A 684 -26.02 1.47 -0.32
C ILE A 684 -24.51 1.18 -0.23
N LEU A 685 -23.97 0.92 0.97
CA LEU A 685 -22.55 0.56 1.13
C LEU A 685 -22.23 -0.84 0.59
N ALA A 686 -23.22 -1.74 0.51
CA ALA A 686 -23.07 -3.04 -0.12
C ALA A 686 -23.16 -2.98 -1.66
N SER A 687 -23.55 -1.84 -2.22
CA SER A 687 -23.78 -1.69 -3.66
C SER A 687 -22.47 -1.61 -4.47
N PRO A 688 -22.53 -1.88 -5.79
CA PRO A 688 -21.41 -1.64 -6.69
C PRO A 688 -20.84 -0.20 -6.63
N GLN A 689 -21.65 0.79 -6.27
CA GLN A 689 -21.23 2.19 -6.17
C GLN A 689 -20.17 2.42 -5.08
N HIS A 690 -20.19 1.62 -4.01
CA HIS A 690 -19.18 1.66 -2.95
C HIS A 690 -18.06 0.63 -3.15
N HIS A 691 -18.30 -0.43 -3.92
CA HIS A 691 -17.27 -1.44 -4.23
C HIS A 691 -16.34 -1.03 -5.37
N LEU A 692 -16.85 -0.36 -6.40
CA LEU A 692 -16.07 0.02 -7.57
C LEU A 692 -15.31 1.34 -7.35
N ARG A 693 -14.12 1.45 -7.95
CA ARG A 693 -13.32 2.67 -7.97
C ARG A 693 -12.77 3.00 -9.35
#